data_AF-A0A1H5WJD1-F1
#
_entry.id   AF-A0A1H5WJD1-F1
#
_cell.length_a   1.000
_cell.length_b   1.000
_cell.length_c   1.000
_cell.angle_alpha   90.00
_cell.angle_beta   90.00
_cell.angle_gamma   90.00
#
_symmetry.space_group_name_H-M   'P 1'
#
loop_
_entity.id
_entity.type
_entity.pdbx_description
1 polymer ?
#
loop_
_entity_poly.entity_id
_entity_poly.type
_entity_poly.pdbx_seq_one_letter_code
_entity_poly.pdbx_strand_id
1 'polypeptide(L)'
;MLKKRFKRVAALALTLVMSAVTAIAILPTKSTSAAAVTPESGNIYYIKNKNSGMYLTVEGDSSTSGANVIQSTGTGSLGQRWILEKNSDGSYRLHPATDMTGGLSLDVYYGSADNNTNIQICSNNGYTAQNFYLEASGDGYAITTVVSSGSSCLDVASASKSSGANVIEYTNKGSANQIWYFEQAQWPSSSSSSSSSSTSTTTVAVDSSYSQQRLQFINTNDSSYLTAPSSTGATTTSSDSSTYNQWVLVNNGSNQYMIVNAATGYVLAPSGNSASSGASVVATGKTGATAQYWTITAVSTDANGDGYAYKIVNCANTSLCLQKSGSSFILGSYSGSSTHKFYINSYGVEGFAGMCTGVDGDVTASVLGGALGKTVYVSDVSTLATYCAGSTPYTIVINGNISVSDLTKVYVGSNKTIIGSFSANTLTNVHFRCTSNSGNVIFKNLTLKHDADKNENDDIQIYISDGEKFWVDHCTFPGHTISSSDVDKLMYVGLKADYVTVSGNVFMNHEYGLILGYPTEGGESTYTGYPQMTICNNYFYNVLYRAPGLMRYGYFHVYNNFVYNFNLGYTPYTACTIYSEKNYFDAGSASGCVVDDKGVGAFTDSGSVLSSSLSSLKTASTSWRPITCYSYATRSAADAKTWVQNYTGVQSSKIYYAID
;
A
#
# COMPACT_ATOMS: atom_id res chain seq x y z
N MET A 1 34.88 67.14 10.82
CA MET A 1 34.81 67.77 12.16
C MET A 1 34.92 66.69 13.22
N LEU A 2 36.04 66.70 13.96
CA LEU A 2 36.15 66.69 15.43
C LEU A 2 35.67 65.41 16.14
N LYS A 3 36.62 64.58 16.63
CA LYS A 3 37.18 64.59 18.02
C LYS A 3 36.17 63.97 19.02
N LYS A 4 36.48 63.05 19.94
CA LYS A 4 37.75 62.56 20.55
C LYS A 4 37.40 61.47 21.59
N ARG A 5 38.24 60.42 21.66
CA ARG A 5 38.95 59.84 22.86
C ARG A 5 38.12 59.24 24.02
N PHE A 6 38.57 58.21 24.75
CA PHE A 6 39.83 58.08 25.51
C PHE A 6 40.20 56.61 25.82
N LYS A 7 41.45 56.18 25.48
CA LYS A 7 42.60 55.74 26.34
C LYS A 7 42.49 54.32 26.95
N ARG A 8 43.30 53.32 26.54
CA ARG A 8 44.76 53.06 26.71
C ARG A 8 45.21 52.80 28.16
N VAL A 9 45.71 51.58 28.42
CA VAL A 9 47.00 51.31 29.07
C VAL A 9 47.63 50.07 28.41
N ALA A 10 48.94 50.12 28.18
CA ALA A 10 49.79 49.04 27.67
C ALA A 10 50.89 48.74 28.70
N ALA A 11 51.36 47.49 28.79
CA ALA A 11 52.71 47.15 29.23
C ALA A 11 53.12 45.74 28.78
N LEU A 12 54.32 45.65 28.22
CA LEU A 12 55.11 44.47 27.83
C LEU A 12 55.57 43.65 29.05
N ALA A 13 55.75 42.32 28.91
CA ALA A 13 57.07 41.64 28.95
C ALA A 13 56.99 40.08 28.96
N LEU A 14 57.64 39.50 27.95
CA LEU A 14 58.50 38.30 27.89
C LEU A 14 58.29 37.02 28.77
N THR A 15 58.14 35.90 28.06
CA THR A 15 58.64 34.51 28.28
C THR A 15 58.33 33.75 29.59
N LEU A 16 57.62 32.62 29.44
CA LEU A 16 58.16 31.28 29.76
C LEU A 16 57.34 30.20 29.03
N VAL A 17 58.01 29.37 28.22
CA VAL A 17 57.48 28.10 27.72
C VAL A 17 57.68 27.07 28.82
N MET A 18 56.60 26.50 29.35
CA MET A 18 56.63 25.22 30.05
C MET A 18 55.38 24.42 29.67
N SER A 19 55.64 23.26 29.09
CA SER A 19 54.68 22.23 28.74
C SER A 19 53.91 21.75 29.97
N ALA A 20 52.58 21.79 29.92
CA ALA A 20 51.72 21.08 30.85
C ALA A 20 50.68 20.28 30.06
N VAL A 21 50.85 18.96 30.09
CA VAL A 21 49.85 17.99 29.62
C VAL A 21 48.63 18.12 30.53
N THR A 22 47.54 18.70 30.04
CA THR A 22 46.25 18.63 30.74
C THR A 22 45.65 17.25 30.57
N ALA A 23 45.74 16.45 31.64
CA ALA A 23 44.85 15.32 31.86
C ALA A 23 43.40 15.85 31.90
N ILE A 24 42.57 15.39 30.97
CA ILE A 24 41.13 15.60 31.03
C ILE A 24 40.61 14.75 32.19
N ALA A 25 40.33 15.39 33.32
CA ALA A 25 39.53 14.78 34.37
C ALA A 25 38.11 14.59 33.84
N ILE A 26 37.74 13.34 33.55
CA ILE A 26 36.36 12.96 33.29
C ILE A 26 35.60 13.15 34.61
N LEU A 27 34.86 14.27 34.72
CA LEU A 27 33.86 14.44 35.76
C LEU A 27 32.75 13.40 35.50
N PRO A 28 32.32 12.63 36.52
CA PRO A 28 31.19 11.74 36.35
C PRO A 28 29.94 12.58 36.06
N THR A 29 29.31 12.33 34.91
CA THR A 29 28.03 12.94 34.57
C THR A 29 26.97 12.42 35.54
N LYS A 30 26.50 13.32 36.40
CA LYS A 30 25.37 13.09 37.32
C LYS A 30 24.14 12.81 36.47
N SER A 31 23.56 11.61 36.58
CA SER A 31 22.31 11.27 35.90
C SER A 31 21.20 12.17 36.45
N THR A 32 20.54 12.89 35.56
CA THR A 32 19.33 13.64 35.87
C THR A 32 18.15 12.66 35.88
N SER A 33 17.59 12.38 37.07
CA SER A 33 16.31 11.68 37.22
C SER A 33 15.23 12.50 36.51
N ALA A 34 14.54 11.90 35.53
CA ALA A 34 13.32 12.48 34.97
C ALA A 34 12.26 12.56 36.08
N ALA A 35 11.49 13.65 36.12
CA ALA A 35 10.46 13.84 37.15
C ALA A 35 9.28 12.88 36.91
N ALA A 36 8.61 12.45 37.99
CA ALA A 36 7.37 11.69 37.90
C ALA A 36 6.28 12.51 37.20
N VAL A 37 5.53 11.89 36.30
CA VAL A 37 4.48 12.52 35.49
C VAL A 37 3.20 11.69 35.51
N THR A 38 2.08 12.29 35.07
CA THR A 38 0.84 11.56 34.81
C THR A 38 1.02 10.61 33.62
N PRO A 39 0.71 9.30 33.76
CA PRO A 39 0.82 8.35 32.66
C PRO A 39 -0.26 8.58 31.59
N GLU A 40 0.16 8.66 30.34
CA GLU A 40 -0.69 8.87 29.17
C GLU A 40 -0.52 7.74 28.16
N SER A 41 -1.61 7.34 27.50
CA SER A 41 -1.59 6.32 26.46
C SER A 41 -0.75 6.76 25.26
N GLY A 42 -0.01 5.83 24.65
CA GLY A 42 0.84 6.07 23.50
C GLY A 42 2.25 6.58 23.84
N ASN A 43 2.55 6.82 25.12
CA ASN A 43 3.87 7.26 25.58
C ASN A 43 4.67 6.09 26.21
N ILE A 44 5.99 6.29 26.31
CA ILE A 44 6.94 5.33 26.91
C ILE A 44 7.45 5.87 28.25
N TYR A 45 7.54 4.99 29.25
CA TYR A 45 7.88 5.36 30.62
C TYR A 45 8.90 4.39 31.22
N TYR A 46 9.76 4.92 32.09
CA TYR A 46 10.35 4.13 33.15
C TYR A 46 9.36 4.07 34.33
N ILE A 47 9.14 2.89 34.90
CA ILE A 47 8.20 2.70 36.01
C ILE A 47 9.00 2.39 37.27
N LYS A 48 9.08 3.35 38.20
CA LYS A 48 10.01 3.34 39.33
C LYS A 48 9.31 3.06 40.65
N ASN A 49 9.77 2.07 41.40
CA ASN A 49 9.22 1.73 42.68
C ASN A 49 9.54 2.80 43.74
N LYS A 50 8.55 3.22 44.51
CA LYS A 50 8.69 4.26 45.55
C LYS A 50 9.57 3.83 46.73
N ASN A 51 9.57 2.55 47.10
CA ASN A 51 10.34 2.05 48.26
C ASN A 51 11.84 1.90 47.97
N SER A 52 12.19 1.37 46.79
CA SER A 52 13.58 1.06 46.42
C SER A 52 14.23 2.11 45.51
N GLY A 53 13.44 2.89 44.78
CA GLY A 53 13.93 3.77 43.71
C GLY A 53 14.40 3.03 42.45
N MET A 54 14.15 1.73 42.34
CA MET A 54 14.50 0.87 41.21
C MET A 54 13.34 0.74 40.21
N TYR A 55 13.62 0.25 39.01
CA TYR A 55 12.66 0.24 37.90
C TYR A 55 12.07 -1.15 37.65
N LEU A 56 10.78 -1.20 37.28
CA LEU A 56 10.12 -2.39 36.75
C LEU A 56 10.87 -2.83 35.49
N THR A 57 11.44 -4.02 35.52
CA THR A 57 12.43 -4.49 34.57
C THR A 57 12.07 -5.88 34.08
N VAL A 58 12.01 -6.08 32.77
CA VAL A 58 12.03 -7.44 32.18
C VAL A 58 13.41 -8.04 32.43
N GLU A 59 13.45 -9.19 33.10
CA GLU A 59 14.71 -9.85 33.43
C GLU A 59 15.53 -10.16 32.16
N GLY A 60 16.80 -9.75 32.16
CA GLY A 60 17.71 -9.92 31.04
C GLY A 60 17.38 -9.11 29.79
N ASP A 61 16.53 -8.08 29.87
CA ASP A 61 16.01 -7.34 28.70
C ASP A 61 15.37 -8.27 27.66
N SER A 62 14.79 -9.39 28.11
CA SER A 62 14.22 -10.43 27.26
C SER A 62 13.02 -9.93 26.43
N SER A 63 12.85 -10.50 25.25
CA SER A 63 11.66 -10.36 24.39
C SER A 63 10.96 -11.70 24.13
N THR A 64 11.11 -12.64 25.08
CA THR A 64 10.48 -13.96 25.02
C THR A 64 9.27 -14.00 25.94
N SER A 65 8.14 -14.50 25.43
CA SER A 65 6.95 -14.77 26.24
C SER A 65 7.28 -15.69 27.42
N GLY A 66 6.80 -15.36 28.60
CA GLY A 66 7.10 -16.01 29.87
C GLY A 66 8.32 -15.44 30.60
N ALA A 67 9.00 -14.42 30.05
CA ALA A 67 10.13 -13.81 30.75
C ALA A 67 9.69 -13.09 32.01
N ASN A 68 10.47 -13.26 33.07
CA ASN A 68 10.14 -12.77 34.39
C ASN A 68 10.24 -11.22 34.48
N VAL A 69 9.47 -10.62 35.37
CA VAL A 69 9.55 -9.18 35.66
C VAL A 69 10.03 -8.97 37.10
N ILE A 70 11.12 -8.21 37.22
CA ILE A 70 11.82 -7.91 38.47
C ILE A 70 11.89 -6.40 38.69
N GLN A 71 12.36 -5.94 39.84
CA GLN A 71 12.93 -4.60 39.95
C GLN A 71 14.43 -4.63 39.71
N SER A 72 14.98 -3.60 39.07
CA SER A 72 16.43 -3.49 38.88
C SER A 72 16.91 -2.03 38.92
N THR A 73 18.19 -1.85 39.25
CA THR A 73 18.84 -0.54 39.26
C THR A 73 18.73 0.12 37.89
N GLY A 74 18.45 1.42 37.83
CA GLY A 74 18.26 2.15 36.56
C GLY A 74 19.51 2.16 35.68
N THR A 75 19.46 1.43 34.58
CA THR A 75 20.48 1.41 33.51
C THR A 75 20.03 2.19 32.29
N GLY A 76 18.73 2.45 32.17
CA GLY A 76 18.11 3.02 30.98
C GLY A 76 17.94 1.99 29.86
N SER A 77 18.05 0.68 30.14
CA SER A 77 17.88 -0.37 29.13
C SER A 77 16.44 -0.45 28.60
N LEU A 78 16.22 -1.20 27.53
CA LEU A 78 14.88 -1.37 26.95
C LEU A 78 13.93 -2.13 27.87
N GLY A 79 14.42 -3.13 28.61
CA GLY A 79 13.62 -3.89 29.56
C GLY A 79 13.11 -3.07 30.74
N GLN A 80 13.63 -1.86 30.94
CA GLN A 80 13.17 -0.91 31.96
C GLN A 80 12.12 0.08 31.45
N ARG A 81 11.82 0.05 30.15
CA ARG A 81 10.90 0.98 29.51
C ARG A 81 9.61 0.26 29.13
N TRP A 82 8.49 0.92 29.38
CA TRP A 82 7.16 0.36 29.19
C TRP A 82 6.30 1.34 28.39
N ILE A 83 5.67 0.85 27.34
CA ILE A 83 4.74 1.60 26.49
C ILE A 83 3.34 1.37 27.05
N LEU A 84 2.61 2.45 27.29
CA LEU A 84 1.24 2.36 27.82
C LEU A 84 0.22 2.41 26.68
N GLU A 85 -0.67 1.43 26.63
CA GLU A 85 -1.83 1.40 25.73
C GLU A 85 -3.11 1.41 26.59
N LYS A 86 -3.98 2.39 26.39
CA LYS A 86 -5.28 2.45 27.07
C LYS A 86 -6.35 1.69 26.26
N ASN A 87 -6.97 0.71 26.89
CA ASN A 87 -8.10 -0.04 26.37
C ASN A 87 -9.38 0.82 26.35
N SER A 88 -10.37 0.41 25.55
CA SER A 88 -11.67 1.10 25.46
C SER A 88 -12.46 1.12 26.77
N ASP A 89 -12.23 0.15 27.65
CA ASP A 89 -12.83 0.05 28.99
C ASP A 89 -12.13 0.91 30.06
N GLY A 90 -11.06 1.61 29.67
CA GLY A 90 -10.27 2.48 30.56
C GLY A 90 -9.13 1.79 31.31
N SER A 91 -9.00 0.46 31.21
CA SER A 91 -7.80 -0.26 31.68
C SER A 91 -6.61 0.00 30.77
N TYR A 92 -5.42 -0.39 31.19
CA TYR A 92 -4.16 -0.23 30.46
C TYR A 92 -3.51 -1.58 30.20
N ARG A 93 -2.88 -1.72 29.03
CA ARG A 93 -1.83 -2.70 28.76
C ARG A 93 -0.49 -2.01 28.81
N LEU A 94 0.50 -2.70 29.38
CA LEU A 94 1.87 -2.22 29.49
C LEU A 94 2.75 -3.13 28.62
N HIS A 95 3.25 -2.60 27.51
CA HIS A 95 4.11 -3.35 26.60
C HIS A 95 5.57 -3.09 26.94
N PRO A 96 6.41 -4.12 27.11
CA PRO A 96 7.83 -3.90 27.34
C PRO A 96 8.49 -3.34 26.08
N ALA A 97 9.36 -2.34 26.19
CA ALA A 97 10.06 -1.78 25.03
C ALA A 97 11.15 -2.72 24.46
N THR A 98 11.35 -3.89 25.06
CA THR A 98 12.11 -5.01 24.47
C THR A 98 11.37 -5.63 23.27
N ASP A 99 10.05 -5.42 23.17
CA ASP A 99 9.22 -5.70 22.00
C ASP A 99 8.42 -4.46 21.58
N MET A 100 8.92 -3.76 20.56
CA MET A 100 8.30 -2.56 19.99
C MET A 100 7.14 -2.88 19.02
N THR A 101 6.75 -4.15 18.87
CA THR A 101 5.62 -4.56 18.00
C THR A 101 4.27 -4.57 18.71
N GLY A 102 4.26 -4.51 20.05
CA GLY A 102 3.06 -4.70 20.87
C GLY A 102 2.63 -6.18 20.97
N GLY A 103 3.47 -7.11 20.53
CA GLY A 103 3.24 -8.56 20.57
C GLY A 103 3.45 -9.18 21.95
N LEU A 104 4.03 -8.45 22.90
CA LEU A 104 4.15 -8.81 24.31
C LEU A 104 3.47 -7.78 25.21
N SER A 105 2.93 -8.25 26.32
CA SER A 105 2.32 -7.41 27.36
C SER A 105 2.76 -7.91 28.74
N LEU A 106 2.83 -7.00 29.70
CA LEU A 106 2.85 -7.34 31.13
C LEU A 106 1.66 -8.27 31.44
N ASP A 107 1.89 -9.31 32.22
CA ASP A 107 0.97 -10.43 32.36
C ASP A 107 1.04 -11.00 33.78
N VAL A 108 -0.14 -11.23 34.37
CA VAL A 108 -0.27 -12.00 35.62
C VAL A 108 -0.23 -13.48 35.25
N TYR A 109 0.75 -14.22 35.77
CA TYR A 109 0.97 -15.62 35.40
C TYR A 109 -0.30 -16.47 35.58
N TYR A 110 -0.72 -17.13 34.48
CA TYR A 110 -1.97 -17.89 34.38
C TYR A 110 -3.26 -17.12 34.67
N GLY A 111 -3.22 -15.79 34.81
CA GLY A 111 -4.36 -15.00 35.26
C GLY A 111 -4.86 -15.41 36.65
N SER A 112 -3.96 -15.79 37.56
CA SER A 112 -4.34 -16.08 38.95
C SER A 112 -4.39 -14.81 39.79
N ALA A 113 -5.50 -14.60 40.50
CA ALA A 113 -5.67 -13.49 41.45
C ALA A 113 -5.11 -13.80 42.85
N ASP A 114 -4.45 -14.94 43.02
CA ASP A 114 -3.87 -15.34 44.31
C ASP A 114 -2.64 -14.48 44.65
N ASN A 115 -2.48 -14.18 45.94
CA ASN A 115 -1.30 -13.50 46.44
C ASN A 115 -0.02 -14.29 46.11
N ASN A 116 1.02 -13.55 45.72
CA ASN A 116 2.33 -14.06 45.27
C ASN A 116 2.34 -14.68 43.87
N THR A 117 1.28 -14.50 43.07
CA THR A 117 1.30 -14.85 41.65
C THR A 117 2.37 -14.03 40.93
N ASN A 118 3.14 -14.66 40.04
CA ASN A 118 4.25 -14.02 39.34
C ASN A 118 3.77 -12.99 38.32
N ILE A 119 4.51 -11.89 38.18
CA ILE A 119 4.35 -10.97 37.04
C ILE A 119 5.41 -11.29 36.00
N GLN A 120 4.98 -11.45 34.77
CA GLN A 120 5.83 -11.78 33.62
C GLN A 120 5.49 -10.87 32.44
N ILE A 121 6.20 -11.06 31.32
CA ILE A 121 5.71 -10.63 30.01
C ILE A 121 5.23 -11.86 29.25
N CYS A 122 4.13 -11.75 28.51
CA CYS A 122 3.55 -12.87 27.76
C CYS A 122 3.07 -12.39 26.38
N SER A 123 2.93 -13.32 25.43
CA SER A 123 2.31 -13.05 24.13
C SER A 123 0.99 -12.32 24.30
N ASN A 124 0.87 -11.16 23.66
CA ASN A 124 -0.31 -10.33 23.71
C ASN A 124 -1.49 -11.08 23.11
N ASN A 125 -2.47 -11.39 23.95
CA ASN A 125 -3.64 -12.21 23.61
C ASN A 125 -4.95 -11.51 24.00
N GLY A 126 -4.86 -10.32 24.59
CA GLY A 126 -5.99 -9.47 24.92
C GLY A 126 -6.81 -9.89 26.14
N TYR A 127 -6.45 -10.96 26.86
CA TYR A 127 -7.16 -11.43 28.04
C TYR A 127 -6.92 -10.53 29.28
N THR A 128 -7.77 -10.67 30.28
CA THR A 128 -7.77 -9.84 31.51
C THR A 128 -6.48 -9.93 32.32
N ALA A 129 -5.71 -11.02 32.20
CA ALA A 129 -4.40 -11.19 32.82
C ALA A 129 -3.37 -10.12 32.37
N GLN A 130 -3.62 -9.44 31.24
CA GLN A 130 -2.75 -8.43 30.65
C GLN A 130 -3.26 -6.99 30.81
N ASN A 131 -4.38 -6.82 31.50
CA ASN A 131 -5.01 -5.51 31.71
C ASN A 131 -4.82 -5.07 33.17
N PHE A 132 -4.50 -3.80 33.35
CA PHE A 132 -4.20 -3.19 34.65
C PHE A 132 -4.92 -1.85 34.80
N TYR A 133 -5.30 -1.46 36.02
CA TYR A 133 -5.70 -0.09 36.30
C TYR A 133 -4.53 0.69 36.90
N LEU A 134 -4.47 1.98 36.60
CA LEU A 134 -3.49 2.91 37.17
C LEU A 134 -4.23 3.79 38.19
N GLU A 135 -4.17 3.39 39.46
CA GLU A 135 -4.89 4.08 40.53
C GLU A 135 -3.97 5.05 41.25
N ALA A 136 -4.34 6.34 41.26
CA ALA A 136 -3.57 7.36 41.96
C ALA A 136 -3.53 7.05 43.48
N SER A 137 -2.33 7.00 44.05
CA SER A 137 -2.11 6.70 45.46
C SER A 137 -1.01 7.61 46.01
N GLY A 138 -1.43 8.77 46.55
CA GLY A 138 -0.54 9.83 47.00
C GLY A 138 0.14 10.53 45.82
N ASP A 139 1.47 10.51 45.79
CA ASP A 139 2.32 11.11 44.75
C ASP A 139 2.70 10.12 43.62
N GLY A 140 2.21 8.87 43.67
CA GLY A 140 2.44 7.85 42.65
C GLY A 140 1.18 7.04 42.34
N TYR A 141 1.35 5.87 41.75
CA TYR A 141 0.26 5.00 41.31
C TYR A 141 0.41 3.59 41.87
N ALA A 142 -0.70 2.97 42.29
CA ALA A 142 -0.81 1.53 42.37
C ALA A 142 -1.20 1.00 40.99
N ILE A 143 -0.46 0.01 40.47
CA ILE A 143 -0.81 -0.67 39.22
C ILE A 143 -1.62 -1.90 39.60
N THR A 144 -2.95 -1.76 39.70
CA THR A 144 -3.85 -2.81 40.16
C THR A 144 -4.23 -3.74 39.02
N THR A 145 -4.45 -5.02 39.31
CA THR A 145 -4.66 -6.04 38.27
C THR A 145 -6.15 -6.22 38.01
N VAL A 146 -6.54 -6.27 36.73
CA VAL A 146 -7.94 -6.47 36.36
C VAL A 146 -8.43 -7.86 36.78
N VAL A 147 -7.54 -8.85 36.79
CA VAL A 147 -7.86 -10.23 37.16
C VAL A 147 -8.29 -10.39 38.62
N SER A 148 -7.80 -9.52 39.51
CA SER A 148 -8.26 -9.42 40.92
C SER A 148 -9.40 -8.42 41.11
N SER A 149 -9.98 -7.88 40.03
CA SER A 149 -10.94 -6.78 40.09
C SER A 149 -10.42 -5.55 40.87
N GLY A 150 -9.11 -5.29 40.78
CA GLY A 150 -8.45 -4.16 41.45
C GLY A 150 -8.06 -4.40 42.92
N SER A 151 -8.33 -5.57 43.51
CA SER A 151 -8.00 -5.80 44.93
C SER A 151 -6.50 -6.04 45.19
N SER A 152 -5.74 -6.39 44.14
CA SER A 152 -4.31 -6.64 44.18
C SER A 152 -3.55 -5.78 43.17
N CYS A 153 -2.26 -5.61 43.37
CA CYS A 153 -1.39 -4.78 42.53
C CYS A 153 0.01 -5.35 42.36
N LEU A 154 0.79 -4.77 41.45
CA LEU A 154 2.22 -5.01 41.33
C LEU A 154 2.94 -4.66 42.64
N ASP A 155 3.53 -5.67 43.26
CA ASP A 155 4.24 -5.63 44.53
C ASP A 155 5.67 -6.17 44.35
N VAL A 156 6.66 -5.41 44.81
CA VAL A 156 8.02 -5.92 44.94
C VAL A 156 8.10 -6.83 46.16
N ALA A 157 8.30 -8.12 45.91
CA ALA A 157 8.20 -9.18 46.91
C ALA A 157 9.02 -8.87 48.19
N SER A 158 8.39 -9.11 49.35
CA SER A 158 8.96 -8.87 50.69
C SER A 158 9.43 -7.42 50.92
N ALA A 159 8.90 -6.46 50.17
CA ALA A 159 9.33 -5.06 50.18
C ALA A 159 10.86 -4.89 49.98
N SER A 160 11.46 -5.81 49.24
CA SER A 160 12.91 -5.84 49.01
C SER A 160 13.40 -4.55 48.35
N LYS A 161 14.63 -4.14 48.67
CA LYS A 161 15.35 -3.04 48.01
C LYS A 161 16.50 -3.54 47.12
N SER A 162 16.63 -4.85 46.96
CA SER A 162 17.67 -5.46 46.14
C SER A 162 17.29 -5.46 44.67
N SER A 163 18.28 -5.17 43.82
CA SER A 163 18.18 -5.38 42.37
C SER A 163 17.99 -6.88 42.10
N GLY A 164 17.07 -7.24 41.20
CA GLY A 164 16.70 -8.64 40.96
C GLY A 164 15.56 -9.16 41.84
N ALA A 165 15.02 -8.35 42.76
CA ALA A 165 13.87 -8.80 43.52
C ALA A 165 12.64 -8.93 42.61
N ASN A 166 11.89 -10.02 42.81
CA ASN A 166 10.76 -10.37 41.97
C ASN A 166 9.59 -9.39 42.11
N VAL A 167 8.85 -9.18 41.02
CA VAL A 167 7.55 -8.49 41.06
C VAL A 167 6.44 -9.53 40.99
N ILE A 168 5.53 -9.44 41.95
CA ILE A 168 4.39 -10.34 42.11
C ILE A 168 3.12 -9.52 42.16
N GLU A 169 1.99 -10.19 41.99
CA GLU A 169 0.71 -9.65 42.42
C GLU A 169 0.49 -9.91 43.91
N TYR A 170 0.09 -8.89 44.66
CA TYR A 170 -0.28 -9.01 46.06
C TYR A 170 -1.39 -8.03 46.44
N THR A 171 -2.17 -8.36 47.47
CA THR A 171 -3.24 -7.51 48.02
C THR A 171 -2.77 -6.06 48.17
N ASN A 172 -3.50 -5.12 47.56
CA ASN A 172 -3.16 -3.70 47.60
C ASN A 172 -3.37 -3.15 49.03
N LYS A 173 -2.29 -2.73 49.66
CA LYS A 173 -2.25 -2.15 51.01
C LYS A 173 -1.77 -0.70 51.00
N GLY A 174 -1.50 -0.13 49.82
CA GLY A 174 -0.90 1.21 49.69
C GLY A 174 0.52 1.32 50.23
N SER A 175 1.22 0.19 50.44
CA SER A 175 2.59 0.17 50.96
C SER A 175 3.59 0.71 49.93
N ALA A 176 4.70 1.31 50.37
CA ALA A 176 5.64 1.96 49.45
C ALA A 176 6.23 1.03 48.36
N ASN A 177 6.32 -0.29 48.61
CA ASN A 177 6.78 -1.28 47.62
C ASN A 177 5.72 -1.63 46.56
N GLN A 178 4.51 -1.10 46.68
CA GLN A 178 3.38 -1.26 45.76
C GLN A 178 3.09 0.01 44.95
N ILE A 179 3.78 1.12 45.26
CA ILE A 179 3.57 2.41 44.61
C ILE A 179 4.68 2.67 43.60
N TRP A 180 4.28 3.12 42.42
CA TRP A 180 5.15 3.33 41.27
C TRP A 180 5.04 4.76 40.74
N TYR A 181 6.17 5.35 40.40
CA TYR A 181 6.27 6.62 39.69
C TYR A 181 6.50 6.35 38.20
N PHE A 182 5.76 7.05 37.34
CA PHE A 182 5.98 7.03 35.91
C PHE A 182 6.92 8.17 35.55
N GLU A 183 8.13 7.86 35.10
CA GLU A 183 9.09 8.83 34.59
C GLU A 183 9.09 8.73 33.07
N GLN A 184 8.79 9.82 32.34
CA GLN A 184 8.73 9.75 30.88
C GLN A 184 10.11 9.35 30.31
N ALA A 185 10.12 8.25 29.56
CA ALA A 185 11.32 7.76 28.91
C ALA A 185 11.42 8.36 27.51
N GLN A 186 12.63 8.34 26.96
CA GLN A 186 12.81 8.62 25.54
C GLN A 186 12.56 7.33 24.76
N TRP A 187 11.93 7.47 23.60
CA TRP A 187 11.96 6.43 22.59
C TRP A 187 13.42 6.08 22.26
N PRO A 188 13.77 4.81 22.01
CA PRO A 188 15.14 4.42 21.73
C PRO A 188 15.70 5.20 20.53
N SER A 189 16.67 6.08 20.78
CA SER A 189 17.36 6.90 19.77
C SER A 189 18.66 6.24 19.33
N SER A 190 18.92 6.18 18.03
CA SER A 190 20.08 5.50 17.44
C SER A 190 21.35 6.37 17.45
N SER A 191 22.38 6.00 18.24
CA SER A 191 23.79 6.41 17.99
C SER A 191 24.86 5.52 18.65
N SER A 192 25.61 4.81 17.78
CA SER A 192 27.02 4.35 17.79
C SER A 192 27.69 3.69 19.03
N SER A 193 27.92 2.36 18.94
CA SER A 193 29.26 1.74 19.03
C SER A 193 29.28 0.28 18.49
N SER A 194 30.35 0.01 17.72
CA SER A 194 30.95 -1.24 17.22
C SER A 194 30.20 -2.60 17.25
N SER A 195 29.88 -3.05 16.03
CA SER A 195 29.99 -4.43 15.50
C SER A 195 29.51 -5.62 16.34
N SER A 196 28.21 -5.90 16.22
CA SER A 196 27.73 -7.22 15.84
C SER A 196 26.42 -7.04 15.08
N SER A 197 26.38 -7.43 13.81
CA SER A 197 25.19 -7.36 12.97
C SER A 197 24.13 -8.35 13.46
N SER A 198 23.26 -7.92 14.38
CA SER A 198 21.96 -8.55 14.56
C SER A 198 21.04 -7.99 13.47
N THR A 199 21.11 -8.60 12.29
CA THR A 199 20.15 -8.33 11.24
C THR A 199 18.80 -8.86 11.72
N SER A 200 17.89 -7.95 12.11
CA SER A 200 16.50 -8.32 12.34
C SER A 200 15.99 -9.05 11.10
N THR A 201 15.38 -10.22 11.31
CA THR A 201 14.66 -10.97 10.26
C THR A 201 13.15 -10.74 10.37
N THR A 202 12.69 -9.87 11.27
CA THR A 202 11.28 -9.55 11.43
C THR A 202 10.75 -8.92 10.14
N THR A 203 9.82 -9.59 9.47
CA THR A 203 9.22 -9.09 8.24
C THR A 203 8.01 -8.21 8.54
N VAL A 204 7.57 -7.44 7.55
CA VAL A 204 6.26 -6.80 7.57
C VAL A 204 5.26 -7.76 6.97
N ALA A 205 4.24 -8.14 7.76
CA ALA A 205 3.10 -8.85 7.22
C ALA A 205 2.35 -7.91 6.25
N VAL A 206 2.39 -8.26 4.97
CA VAL A 206 1.56 -7.67 3.92
C VAL A 206 0.12 -8.08 4.19
N ASP A 207 -0.85 -7.16 4.10
CA ASP A 207 -2.25 -7.48 4.36
C ASP A 207 -2.72 -8.52 3.33
N SER A 208 -3.05 -9.71 3.82
CA SER A 208 -3.45 -10.84 3.00
C SER A 208 -4.96 -10.95 2.81
N SER A 209 -5.75 -10.02 3.36
CA SER A 209 -7.21 -9.99 3.19
C SER A 209 -7.63 -9.57 1.78
N TYR A 210 -6.74 -8.94 1.01
CA TYR A 210 -6.95 -8.53 -0.37
C TYR A 210 -5.65 -8.56 -1.17
N SER A 211 -5.73 -8.45 -2.50
CA SER A 211 -4.53 -8.37 -3.35
C SER A 211 -3.94 -6.96 -3.31
N GLN A 212 -2.99 -6.69 -2.40
CA GLN A 212 -2.32 -5.39 -2.33
C GLN A 212 -1.63 -5.06 -3.67
N GLN A 213 -1.69 -3.79 -4.08
CA GLN A 213 -1.06 -3.35 -5.33
C GLN A 213 0.47 -3.43 -5.19
N ARG A 214 1.05 -4.39 -5.92
CA ARG A 214 2.50 -4.53 -6.07
C ARG A 214 3.00 -3.48 -7.05
N LEU A 215 4.17 -2.90 -6.77
CA LEU A 215 4.83 -1.88 -7.57
C LEU A 215 6.24 -2.32 -7.95
N GLN A 216 6.72 -1.89 -9.11
CA GLN A 216 8.11 -2.04 -9.53
C GLN A 216 8.76 -0.66 -9.61
N PHE A 217 9.93 -0.51 -9.00
CA PHE A 217 10.75 0.71 -9.11
C PHE A 217 11.83 0.50 -10.18
N ILE A 218 11.77 1.28 -11.24
CA ILE A 218 12.59 1.12 -12.44
C ILE A 218 13.50 2.34 -12.57
N ASN A 219 14.81 2.17 -12.53
CA ASN A 219 15.72 3.30 -12.63
C ASN A 219 15.71 3.90 -14.04
N THR A 220 15.57 5.22 -14.18
CA THR A 220 15.46 5.86 -15.50
C THR A 220 16.79 5.92 -16.26
N ASN A 221 17.91 5.50 -15.67
CA ASN A 221 19.20 5.49 -16.35
C ASN A 221 19.34 4.35 -17.36
N ASP A 222 18.82 3.17 -17.01
CA ASP A 222 19.03 1.94 -17.77
C ASP A 222 17.85 0.96 -17.71
N SER A 223 16.70 1.42 -17.21
CA SER A 223 15.47 0.63 -17.08
C SER A 223 15.60 -0.61 -16.20
N SER A 224 16.61 -0.68 -15.33
CA SER A 224 16.77 -1.79 -14.39
C SER A 224 15.85 -1.67 -13.17
N TYR A 225 15.35 -2.81 -12.71
CA TYR A 225 14.50 -2.91 -11.53
C TYR A 225 15.31 -2.88 -10.23
N LEU A 226 14.82 -2.15 -9.23
CA LEU A 226 15.24 -2.33 -7.84
C LEU A 226 14.80 -3.72 -7.34
N THR A 227 15.77 -4.55 -6.99
CA THR A 227 15.56 -5.97 -6.66
C THR A 227 16.10 -6.29 -5.28
N ALA A 228 15.28 -6.95 -4.45
CA ALA A 228 15.71 -7.47 -3.16
C ALA A 228 16.45 -8.82 -3.32
N PRO A 229 17.40 -9.15 -2.43
CA PRO A 229 17.87 -10.51 -2.28
C PRO A 229 16.79 -11.42 -1.68
N SER A 230 17.01 -12.74 -1.73
CA SER A 230 16.11 -13.75 -1.14
C SER A 230 16.11 -13.78 0.39
N SER A 231 17.12 -13.17 1.00
CA SER A 231 17.25 -12.95 2.43
C SER A 231 17.57 -11.48 2.68
N THR A 232 17.91 -11.11 3.91
CA THR A 232 18.39 -9.76 4.20
C THR A 232 19.73 -9.49 3.52
N GLY A 233 19.92 -8.34 2.90
CA GLY A 233 21.16 -8.01 2.20
C GLY A 233 21.04 -6.84 1.24
N ALA A 234 22.13 -6.55 0.53
CA ALA A 234 22.18 -5.45 -0.45
C ALA A 234 21.15 -5.63 -1.56
N THR A 235 20.45 -4.55 -1.89
CA THR A 235 19.59 -4.53 -3.09
C THR A 235 20.43 -4.40 -4.35
N THR A 236 19.94 -5.00 -5.43
CA THR A 236 20.62 -5.08 -6.71
C THR A 236 19.69 -4.70 -7.86
N THR A 237 20.25 -4.61 -9.06
CA THR A 237 19.54 -4.31 -10.29
C THR A 237 19.23 -5.59 -11.06
N SER A 238 18.03 -5.74 -11.62
CA SER A 238 17.70 -6.81 -12.58
C SER A 238 17.04 -6.23 -13.85
N SER A 239 17.11 -6.98 -14.95
CA SER A 239 16.34 -6.71 -16.18
C SER A 239 15.03 -7.50 -16.25
N ASP A 240 14.93 -8.56 -15.47
CA ASP A 240 13.83 -9.52 -15.55
C ASP A 240 12.85 -9.27 -14.40
N SER A 241 11.55 -9.34 -14.69
CA SER A 241 10.52 -9.23 -13.66
C SER A 241 10.52 -10.46 -12.75
N SER A 242 10.38 -10.24 -11.44
CA SER A 242 10.25 -11.31 -10.45
C SER A 242 9.57 -10.77 -9.21
N THR A 243 9.08 -11.65 -8.33
CA THR A 243 8.53 -11.22 -7.04
C THR A 243 9.54 -10.47 -6.16
N TYR A 244 10.84 -10.65 -6.39
CA TYR A 244 11.91 -9.92 -5.68
C TYR A 244 12.08 -8.47 -6.11
N ASN A 245 11.57 -8.07 -7.27
CA ASN A 245 11.52 -6.66 -7.68
C ASN A 245 10.13 -6.04 -7.59
N GLN A 246 9.23 -6.72 -6.89
CA GLN A 246 7.90 -6.24 -6.59
C GLN A 246 7.83 -5.80 -5.13
N TRP A 247 7.23 -4.64 -4.91
CA TRP A 247 7.22 -3.95 -3.64
C TRP A 247 5.81 -3.47 -3.29
N VAL A 248 5.47 -3.47 -2.01
CA VAL A 248 4.21 -2.95 -1.48
C VAL A 248 4.54 -1.75 -0.60
N LEU A 249 3.70 -0.71 -0.69
CA LEU A 249 3.82 0.47 0.16
C LEU A 249 2.94 0.31 1.39
N VAL A 250 3.55 0.38 2.58
CA VAL A 250 2.82 0.42 3.85
C VAL A 250 2.93 1.84 4.42
N ASN A 251 1.80 2.56 4.39
CA ASN A 251 1.69 3.96 4.81
C ASN A 251 1.52 4.06 6.35
N ASN A 252 2.19 5.02 6.98
CA ASN A 252 2.07 5.29 8.42
C ASN A 252 1.16 6.49 8.78
N GLY A 253 0.40 7.02 7.81
CA GLY A 253 -0.51 8.16 7.97
C GLY A 253 0.10 9.52 7.68
N SER A 254 1.42 9.62 7.38
CA SER A 254 2.13 10.90 7.20
C SER A 254 2.78 11.08 5.81
N ASN A 255 2.22 10.48 4.74
CA ASN A 255 2.86 10.40 3.40
C ASN A 255 4.26 9.77 3.41
N GLN A 256 4.50 8.89 4.39
CA GLN A 256 5.73 8.13 4.55
C GLN A 256 5.41 6.65 4.42
N TYR A 257 6.28 5.95 3.71
CA TYR A 257 6.06 4.55 3.33
C TYR A 257 7.21 3.69 3.80
N MET A 258 6.91 2.58 4.46
CA MET A 258 7.80 1.43 4.37
C MET A 258 7.62 0.82 2.98
N ILE A 259 8.72 0.61 2.27
CA ILE A 259 8.73 -0.08 0.98
C ILE A 259 9.08 -1.54 1.26
N VAL A 260 8.07 -2.41 1.20
CA VAL A 260 8.15 -3.81 1.65
C VAL A 260 8.27 -4.72 0.43
N ASN A 261 9.25 -5.61 0.40
CA ASN A 261 9.41 -6.55 -0.70
C ASN A 261 8.31 -7.62 -0.67
N ALA A 262 7.66 -7.86 -1.81
CA ALA A 262 6.53 -8.78 -1.91
C ALA A 262 6.91 -10.26 -1.72
N ALA A 263 8.15 -10.66 -2.07
CA ALA A 263 8.61 -12.04 -1.91
C ALA A 263 9.03 -12.37 -0.47
N THR A 264 9.69 -11.42 0.20
CA THR A 264 10.37 -11.68 1.47
C THR A 264 9.74 -11.00 2.67
N GLY A 265 8.92 -9.96 2.47
CA GLY A 265 8.41 -9.11 3.56
C GLY A 265 9.46 -8.21 4.21
N TYR A 266 10.71 -8.20 3.71
CA TYR A 266 11.75 -7.28 4.18
C TYR A 266 11.54 -5.87 3.66
N VAL A 267 12.01 -4.88 4.41
CA VAL A 267 11.85 -3.47 4.08
C VAL A 267 13.12 -2.91 3.44
N LEU A 268 12.93 -2.01 2.49
CA LEU A 268 14.01 -1.20 1.90
C LEU A 268 14.51 -0.20 2.94
N ALA A 269 15.81 -0.20 3.23
CA ALA A 269 16.42 0.72 4.19
C ALA A 269 17.91 0.93 3.87
N PRO A 270 18.53 2.03 4.28
CA PRO A 270 19.99 2.07 4.34
C PRO A 270 20.51 1.04 5.35
N SER A 271 21.65 0.43 5.04
CA SER A 271 22.30 -0.57 5.86
C SER A 271 22.55 -0.05 7.27
N GLY A 272 22.16 -0.83 8.27
CA GLY A 272 22.23 -0.45 9.69
C GLY A 272 21.41 0.79 10.04
N ASN A 273 20.39 1.15 9.24
CA ASN A 273 19.61 2.38 9.38
C ASN A 273 20.45 3.67 9.31
N SER A 274 21.62 3.62 8.64
CA SER A 274 22.52 4.76 8.52
C SER A 274 22.02 5.78 7.51
N ALA A 275 21.53 6.92 7.98
CA ALA A 275 21.08 8.03 7.13
C ALA A 275 22.24 8.91 6.61
N SER A 276 23.35 8.27 6.24
CA SER A 276 24.58 8.91 5.75
C SER A 276 24.71 8.81 4.24
N SER A 277 25.30 9.82 3.60
CA SER A 277 25.61 9.76 2.17
C SER A 277 26.55 8.59 1.88
N GLY A 278 26.27 7.84 0.82
CA GLY A 278 27.02 6.64 0.43
C GLY A 278 26.62 5.36 1.17
N ALA A 279 25.71 5.42 2.14
CA ALA A 279 25.23 4.21 2.82
C ALA A 279 24.54 3.27 1.80
N SER A 280 24.95 1.99 1.77
CA SER A 280 24.31 0.98 0.93
C SER A 280 22.84 0.82 1.31
N VAL A 281 21.96 0.64 0.32
CA VAL A 281 20.54 0.36 0.53
C VAL A 281 20.29 -1.15 0.41
N VAL A 282 19.66 -1.70 1.43
CA VAL A 282 19.46 -3.12 1.68
C VAL A 282 17.98 -3.45 1.80
N ALA A 283 17.62 -4.71 1.56
CA ALA A 283 16.41 -5.30 2.11
C ALA A 283 16.75 -5.87 3.49
N THR A 284 16.04 -5.47 4.53
CA THR A 284 16.32 -5.87 5.92
C THR A 284 15.04 -6.04 6.73
N GLY A 285 15.10 -6.67 7.90
CA GLY A 285 13.96 -6.75 8.79
C GLY A 285 13.50 -5.40 9.32
N LYS A 286 12.21 -5.30 9.62
CA LYS A 286 11.59 -4.14 10.27
C LYS A 286 12.18 -3.94 11.67
N THR A 287 12.59 -2.71 11.94
CA THR A 287 13.04 -2.22 13.24
C THR A 287 12.24 -1.00 13.71
N GLY A 288 11.40 -0.41 12.83
CA GLY A 288 10.63 0.80 13.14
C GLY A 288 11.45 2.09 13.11
N ALA A 289 12.73 2.03 12.71
CA ALA A 289 13.58 3.22 12.62
C ALA A 289 13.10 4.16 11.51
N THR A 290 13.22 5.47 11.72
CA THR A 290 12.85 6.50 10.72
C THR A 290 13.54 6.29 9.38
N ALA A 291 14.73 5.69 9.36
CA ALA A 291 15.48 5.38 8.14
C ALA A 291 14.84 4.30 7.26
N GLN A 292 13.89 3.52 7.78
CA GLN A 292 13.12 2.52 7.02
C GLN A 292 11.88 3.12 6.33
N TYR A 293 11.63 4.40 6.54
CA TYR A 293 10.52 5.13 5.92
C TYR A 293 11.04 6.06 4.82
N TRP A 294 10.24 6.16 3.77
CA TRP A 294 10.58 6.93 2.57
C TRP A 294 9.42 7.84 2.19
N THR A 295 9.73 9.02 1.64
CA THR A 295 8.77 9.80 0.88
C THR A 295 9.03 9.62 -0.62
N ILE A 296 7.96 9.55 -1.41
CA ILE A 296 8.03 9.39 -2.85
C ILE A 296 7.56 10.72 -3.45
N THR A 297 8.42 11.35 -4.26
CA THR A 297 8.15 12.70 -4.79
C THR A 297 8.37 12.71 -6.29
N ALA A 298 7.35 13.12 -7.05
CA ALA A 298 7.49 13.33 -8.49
C ALA A 298 8.54 14.42 -8.76
N VAL A 299 9.39 14.17 -9.75
CA VAL A 299 10.44 15.10 -10.23
C VAL A 299 10.29 15.44 -11.71
N SER A 300 9.34 14.79 -12.38
CA SER A 300 8.83 15.16 -13.69
C SER A 300 7.38 14.72 -13.79
N THR A 301 6.64 15.32 -14.72
CA THR A 301 5.28 14.91 -15.06
C THR A 301 5.24 14.28 -16.45
N ASP A 302 4.19 13.52 -16.72
CA ASP A 302 3.83 13.05 -18.05
C ASP A 302 3.15 14.19 -18.85
N ALA A 303 2.73 13.91 -20.08
CA ALA A 303 2.05 14.88 -20.94
C ALA A 303 0.76 15.45 -20.31
N ASN A 304 0.18 14.72 -19.37
CA ASN A 304 -1.13 15.01 -18.78
C ASN A 304 -1.00 15.61 -17.36
N GLY A 305 0.23 15.86 -16.91
CA GLY A 305 0.53 16.52 -15.64
C GLY A 305 0.65 15.58 -14.45
N ASP A 306 0.55 14.27 -14.64
CA ASP A 306 0.71 13.27 -13.57
C ASP A 306 2.18 12.93 -13.34
N GLY A 307 2.52 12.48 -12.13
CA GLY A 307 3.91 12.14 -11.78
C GLY A 307 4.46 11.01 -12.67
N TYR A 308 5.54 11.30 -13.41
CA TYR A 308 6.16 10.36 -14.34
C TYR A 308 7.39 9.69 -13.76
N ALA A 309 8.39 10.49 -13.38
CA ALA A 309 9.58 10.01 -12.68
C ALA A 309 9.61 10.53 -11.24
N TYR A 310 10.13 9.73 -10.34
CA TYR A 310 10.10 9.97 -8.89
C TYR A 310 11.50 9.91 -8.30
N LYS A 311 11.74 10.72 -7.27
CA LYS A 311 12.82 10.51 -6.30
C LYS A 311 12.23 9.87 -5.03
N ILE A 312 13.01 9.01 -4.39
CA ILE A 312 12.60 8.25 -3.19
C ILE A 312 13.49 8.72 -2.04
N VAL A 313 12.97 9.59 -1.18
CA VAL A 313 13.72 10.36 -0.18
C VAL A 313 13.67 9.66 1.17
N ASN A 314 14.80 9.56 1.87
CA ASN A 314 14.85 8.88 3.15
C ASN A 314 14.31 9.78 4.28
N CYS A 315 13.41 9.27 5.13
CA CYS A 315 12.80 10.09 6.17
C CYS A 315 13.75 10.44 7.33
N ALA A 316 14.82 9.66 7.54
CA ALA A 316 15.83 9.99 8.57
C ALA A 316 16.82 11.07 8.10
N ASN A 317 16.96 11.28 6.79
CA ASN A 317 17.72 12.40 6.24
C ASN A 317 17.12 12.82 4.90
N THR A 318 16.26 13.85 4.95
CA THR A 318 15.49 14.33 3.80
C THR A 318 16.33 15.01 2.72
N SER A 319 17.64 15.20 2.96
CA SER A 319 18.58 15.67 1.94
C SER A 319 19.12 14.53 1.06
N LEU A 320 18.85 13.26 1.43
CA LEU A 320 19.34 12.08 0.73
C LEU A 320 18.18 11.26 0.16
N CYS A 321 18.41 10.65 -0.99
CA CYS A 321 17.45 9.81 -1.70
C CYS A 321 18.11 8.53 -2.23
N LEU A 322 17.28 7.57 -2.62
CA LEU A 322 17.71 6.36 -3.28
C LEU A 322 18.48 6.72 -4.56
N GLN A 323 19.67 6.16 -4.70
CA GLN A 323 20.52 6.36 -5.86
C GLN A 323 21.05 5.01 -6.36
N LYS A 324 20.94 4.78 -7.65
CA LYS A 324 21.64 3.68 -8.32
C LYS A 324 23.15 3.94 -8.37
N SER A 325 23.94 2.97 -7.95
CA SER A 325 25.41 2.97 -7.97
C SER A 325 25.93 1.63 -8.50
N GLY A 326 26.36 1.61 -9.77
CA GLY A 326 26.69 0.36 -10.46
C GLY A 326 25.47 -0.56 -10.54
N SER A 327 25.60 -1.79 -10.05
CA SER A 327 24.52 -2.78 -9.93
C SER A 327 23.83 -2.80 -8.55
N SER A 328 24.08 -1.79 -7.72
CA SER A 328 23.59 -1.68 -6.34
C SER A 328 22.91 -0.34 -6.09
N PHE A 329 22.37 -0.15 -4.88
CA PHE A 329 21.77 1.12 -4.47
C PHE A 329 22.40 1.68 -3.21
N ILE A 330 22.48 3.01 -3.13
CA ILE A 330 23.01 3.78 -2.00
C ILE A 330 22.07 4.95 -1.67
N LEU A 331 22.31 5.60 -0.52
CA LEU A 331 21.79 6.95 -0.25
C LEU A 331 22.70 8.01 -0.87
N GLY A 332 22.13 8.92 -1.63
CA GLY A 332 22.86 10.01 -2.29
C GLY A 332 22.12 11.34 -2.27
N SER A 333 22.88 12.42 -2.33
CA SER A 333 22.34 13.78 -2.48
C SER A 333 21.72 13.95 -3.86
N TYR A 334 20.46 14.37 -3.91
CA TYR A 334 19.74 14.51 -5.17
C TYR A 334 20.42 15.52 -6.11
N SER A 335 20.96 15.04 -7.23
CA SER A 335 21.64 15.86 -8.25
C SER A 335 20.80 16.10 -9.50
N GLY A 336 19.60 15.53 -9.59
CA GLY A 336 18.80 15.52 -10.82
C GLY A 336 19.24 14.48 -11.87
N SER A 337 20.32 13.73 -11.62
CA SER A 337 20.78 12.62 -12.46
C SER A 337 19.72 11.52 -12.60
N SER A 338 19.70 10.84 -13.76
CA SER A 338 18.86 9.65 -14.03
C SER A 338 19.05 8.55 -12.99
N THR A 339 20.24 8.43 -12.40
CA THR A 339 20.52 7.47 -11.33
C THR A 339 19.72 7.69 -10.04
N HIS A 340 19.13 8.88 -9.84
CA HIS A 340 18.25 9.21 -8.70
C HIS A 340 16.76 9.16 -9.04
N LYS A 341 16.43 8.90 -10.30
CA LYS A 341 15.06 8.95 -10.82
C LYS A 341 14.56 7.53 -11.06
N PHE A 342 13.31 7.30 -10.69
CA PHE A 342 12.66 6.00 -10.84
C PHE A 342 11.28 6.18 -11.47
N TYR A 343 10.96 5.37 -12.48
CA TYR A 343 9.58 5.09 -12.83
C TYR A 343 9.00 4.14 -11.78
N ILE A 344 7.71 4.29 -11.51
CA ILE A 344 6.96 3.41 -10.61
C ILE A 344 5.85 2.79 -11.45
N ASN A 345 5.89 1.48 -11.62
CA ASN A 345 4.89 0.75 -12.40
C ASN A 345 4.02 -0.13 -11.50
N SER A 346 2.71 -0.13 -11.72
CA SER A 346 1.84 -1.12 -11.12
C SER A 346 2.12 -2.49 -11.72
N TYR A 347 2.53 -3.46 -10.90
CA TYR A 347 2.71 -4.81 -11.39
C TYR A 347 1.37 -5.41 -11.83
N GLY A 348 1.39 -6.11 -12.97
CA GLY A 348 0.22 -6.76 -13.55
C GLY A 348 -0.53 -5.91 -14.58
N VAL A 349 -0.30 -4.59 -14.63
CA VAL A 349 -0.93 -3.75 -15.65
C VAL A 349 -0.29 -4.02 -17.00
N GLU A 350 -1.13 -4.19 -18.01
CA GLU A 350 -0.73 -4.26 -19.41
C GLU A 350 -1.35 -3.09 -20.17
N GLY A 351 -0.83 -2.79 -21.36
CA GLY A 351 -1.50 -1.87 -22.25
C GLY A 351 -1.40 -0.39 -21.88
N PHE A 352 -2.39 0.37 -22.32
CA PHE A 352 -2.44 1.83 -22.23
C PHE A 352 -2.56 2.40 -20.82
N ALA A 353 -3.07 1.64 -19.83
CA ALA A 353 -3.00 2.07 -18.42
C ALA A 353 -1.62 1.82 -17.79
N GLY A 354 -0.76 1.05 -18.47
CA GLY A 354 0.65 0.90 -18.11
C GLY A 354 1.47 2.09 -18.58
N MET A 355 2.78 2.04 -18.32
CA MET A 355 3.69 3.03 -18.88
C MET A 355 3.76 2.83 -20.41
N CYS A 356 3.37 3.85 -21.17
CA CYS A 356 3.28 3.78 -22.62
C CYS A 356 3.62 5.12 -23.29
N THR A 357 3.73 5.08 -24.61
CA THR A 357 3.68 6.24 -25.49
C THR A 357 2.36 6.18 -26.26
N GLY A 358 1.51 7.20 -26.13
CA GLY A 358 0.26 7.31 -26.86
C GLY A 358 0.47 7.36 -28.37
N VAL A 359 -0.61 7.18 -29.12
CA VAL A 359 -0.59 7.22 -30.59
C VAL A 359 -0.22 8.62 -31.12
N ASP A 360 -0.50 9.65 -30.33
CA ASP A 360 -0.06 11.03 -30.49
C ASP A 360 1.43 11.26 -30.20
N GLY A 361 2.12 10.29 -29.59
CA GLY A 361 3.52 10.39 -29.18
C GLY A 361 3.71 10.79 -27.72
N ASP A 362 2.63 10.98 -26.96
CA ASP A 362 2.69 11.45 -25.58
C ASP A 362 3.06 10.31 -24.63
N VAL A 363 4.14 10.52 -23.87
CA VAL A 363 4.60 9.54 -22.90
C VAL A 363 3.74 9.65 -21.64
N THR A 364 3.22 8.52 -21.17
CA THR A 364 2.26 8.43 -20.06
C THR A 364 2.81 7.53 -18.96
N ALA A 365 2.61 7.95 -17.70
CA ALA A 365 3.00 7.16 -16.54
C ALA A 365 2.10 5.93 -16.36
N SER A 366 2.61 4.88 -15.71
CA SER A 366 1.77 3.76 -15.27
C SER A 366 0.74 4.22 -14.24
N VAL A 367 -0.48 3.71 -14.31
CA VAL A 367 -1.50 3.88 -13.28
C VAL A 367 -0.97 3.40 -11.92
N LEU A 368 -1.15 4.20 -10.87
CA LEU A 368 -0.83 3.86 -9.47
C LEU A 368 -2.08 3.75 -8.59
N GLY A 369 -3.20 4.29 -9.05
CA GLY A 369 -4.43 4.38 -8.27
C GLY A 369 -4.19 5.11 -6.95
N GLY A 370 -4.62 4.48 -5.87
CA GLY A 370 -4.46 4.94 -4.49
C GLY A 370 -3.22 4.42 -3.77
N ALA A 371 -2.23 3.86 -4.47
CA ALA A 371 -1.05 3.24 -3.83
C ALA A 371 -0.20 4.24 -3.02
N LEU A 372 -0.21 5.52 -3.40
CA LEU A 372 0.43 6.62 -2.65
C LEU A 372 -0.52 7.25 -1.62
N GLY A 373 -1.49 6.48 -1.14
CA GLY A 373 -2.57 6.91 -0.28
C GLY A 373 -2.68 6.12 1.01
N LYS A 374 -3.70 6.45 1.80
CA LYS A 374 -4.09 5.64 2.95
C LYS A 374 -4.94 4.46 2.48
N THR A 375 -4.75 3.29 3.08
CA THR A 375 -5.71 2.18 2.96
C THR A 375 -6.88 2.39 3.92
N VAL A 376 -8.09 2.28 3.40
CA VAL A 376 -9.35 2.40 4.15
C VAL A 376 -10.23 1.19 3.84
N TYR A 377 -11.01 0.75 4.81
CA TYR A 377 -11.91 -0.39 4.67
C TYR A 377 -13.35 0.10 4.74
N VAL A 378 -14.18 -0.34 3.80
CA VAL A 378 -15.56 0.11 3.67
C VAL A 378 -16.52 -1.07 3.57
N SER A 379 -17.72 -0.91 4.12
CA SER A 379 -18.77 -1.93 4.13
C SER A 379 -20.15 -1.36 3.85
N ASP A 380 -20.23 -0.08 3.48
CA ASP A 380 -21.47 0.63 3.16
C ASP A 380 -21.24 1.65 2.04
N VAL A 381 -22.31 1.99 1.31
CA VAL A 381 -22.26 2.84 0.12
C VAL A 381 -21.89 4.30 0.43
N SER A 382 -22.24 4.80 1.62
CA SER A 382 -22.00 6.19 2.02
C SER A 382 -20.51 6.42 2.29
N THR A 383 -19.90 5.51 3.04
CA THR A 383 -18.46 5.52 3.32
C THR A 383 -17.66 5.28 2.04
N LEU A 384 -18.11 4.36 1.17
CA LEU A 384 -17.52 4.16 -0.16
C LEU A 384 -17.54 5.46 -0.97
N ALA A 385 -18.69 6.13 -1.10
CA ALA A 385 -18.83 7.37 -1.84
C ALA A 385 -17.94 8.49 -1.29
N THR A 386 -17.83 8.58 0.04
CA THR A 386 -16.97 9.56 0.73
C THR A 386 -15.51 9.39 0.32
N TYR A 387 -14.98 8.16 0.36
CA TYR A 387 -13.59 7.90 0.00
C TYR A 387 -13.35 7.90 -1.52
N CYS A 388 -14.35 7.61 -2.35
CA CYS A 388 -14.26 7.72 -3.79
C CYS A 388 -14.14 9.18 -4.27
N ALA A 389 -14.65 10.15 -3.53
CA ALA A 389 -14.65 11.56 -3.93
C ALA A 389 -13.26 12.24 -3.88
N GLY A 390 -13.13 13.35 -4.61
CA GLY A 390 -11.95 14.23 -4.57
C GLY A 390 -10.65 13.59 -5.09
N SER A 391 -9.53 14.27 -4.89
CA SER A 391 -8.21 13.87 -5.43
C SER A 391 -7.28 13.21 -4.43
N THR A 392 -7.67 13.14 -3.14
CA THR A 392 -6.86 12.49 -2.10
C THR A 392 -6.65 11.01 -2.44
N PRO A 393 -5.39 10.52 -2.47
CA PRO A 393 -5.16 9.12 -2.79
C PRO A 393 -5.69 8.17 -1.72
N TYR A 394 -6.47 7.17 -2.14
CA TYR A 394 -6.99 6.12 -1.25
C TYR A 394 -6.97 4.75 -1.92
N THR A 395 -6.45 3.76 -1.19
CA THR A 395 -6.77 2.35 -1.45
C THR A 395 -8.02 1.99 -0.63
N ILE A 396 -9.14 1.84 -1.30
CA ILE A 396 -10.47 1.59 -0.73
C ILE A 396 -10.76 0.10 -0.85
N VAL A 397 -10.64 -0.61 0.27
CA VAL A 397 -10.87 -2.05 0.34
C VAL A 397 -12.33 -2.28 0.73
N ILE A 398 -13.09 -2.96 -0.13
CA ILE A 398 -14.43 -3.46 0.22
C ILE A 398 -14.23 -4.62 1.19
N ASN A 399 -14.69 -4.47 2.42
CA ASN A 399 -14.53 -5.46 3.50
C ASN A 399 -15.87 -6.00 4.03
N GLY A 400 -16.97 -5.57 3.42
CA GLY A 400 -18.29 -6.16 3.55
C GLY A 400 -19.04 -5.98 2.24
N ASN A 401 -19.81 -6.99 1.80
CA ASN A 401 -20.61 -6.85 0.59
C ASN A 401 -21.61 -5.70 0.76
N ILE A 402 -21.73 -4.85 -0.25
CA ILE A 402 -22.56 -3.65 -0.23
C ILE A 402 -23.80 -3.92 -1.08
N SER A 403 -24.99 -3.60 -0.58
CA SER A 403 -26.23 -3.72 -1.35
C SER A 403 -27.15 -2.56 -1.01
N VAL A 404 -27.70 -1.94 -2.05
CA VAL A 404 -28.66 -0.84 -1.96
C VAL A 404 -29.92 -1.20 -2.76
N SER A 405 -31.10 -0.80 -2.28
CA SER A 405 -32.38 -1.12 -2.94
C SER A 405 -32.55 -0.37 -4.26
N ASP A 406 -32.16 0.90 -4.26
CA ASP A 406 -32.19 1.76 -5.45
C ASP A 406 -30.79 1.89 -6.02
N LEU A 407 -30.71 1.93 -7.35
CA LEU A 407 -29.46 2.17 -8.06
C LEU A 407 -28.82 3.46 -7.55
N THR A 408 -27.61 3.33 -7.02
CA THR A 408 -26.85 4.43 -6.45
C THR A 408 -25.60 4.69 -7.28
N LYS A 409 -25.48 5.92 -7.79
CA LYS A 409 -24.30 6.38 -8.53
C LYS A 409 -23.22 6.89 -7.57
N VAL A 410 -22.04 6.29 -7.62
CA VAL A 410 -20.86 6.70 -6.84
C VAL A 410 -19.86 7.39 -7.78
N TYR A 411 -19.63 8.68 -7.53
CA TYR A 411 -18.67 9.46 -8.30
C TYR A 411 -17.24 9.23 -7.80
N VAL A 412 -16.33 8.93 -8.72
CA VAL A 412 -14.95 8.59 -8.41
C VAL A 412 -14.05 9.73 -8.87
N GLY A 413 -13.36 10.39 -7.94
CA GLY A 413 -12.33 11.38 -8.27
C GLY A 413 -11.00 10.72 -8.65
N SER A 414 -9.90 11.47 -8.60
CA SER A 414 -8.59 10.96 -9.01
C SER A 414 -7.85 10.19 -7.91
N ASN A 415 -6.87 9.37 -8.30
CA ASN A 415 -5.96 8.64 -7.39
C ASN A 415 -6.66 7.60 -6.50
N LYS A 416 -7.52 6.76 -7.08
CA LYS A 416 -8.28 5.76 -6.33
C LYS A 416 -7.88 4.35 -6.72
N THR A 417 -7.73 3.47 -5.74
CA THR A 417 -7.79 2.03 -5.95
C THR A 417 -9.03 1.54 -5.23
N ILE A 418 -10.04 1.05 -5.94
CA ILE A 418 -11.22 0.42 -5.34
C ILE A 418 -11.08 -1.08 -5.55
N ILE A 419 -10.95 -1.83 -4.45
CA ILE A 419 -10.61 -3.25 -4.49
C ILE A 419 -11.47 -4.10 -3.57
N GLY A 420 -11.99 -5.22 -4.06
CA GLY A 420 -12.66 -6.20 -3.23
C GLY A 420 -11.68 -7.03 -2.40
N SER A 421 -11.98 -7.24 -1.12
CA SER A 421 -11.29 -8.24 -0.33
C SER A 421 -11.63 -9.65 -0.82
N PHE A 422 -10.81 -10.62 -0.42
CA PHE A 422 -11.05 -12.02 -0.74
C PHE A 422 -12.30 -12.59 -0.06
N SER A 423 -12.72 -12.00 1.06
CA SER A 423 -13.95 -12.37 1.79
C SER A 423 -15.18 -11.54 1.41
N ALA A 424 -15.00 -10.35 0.84
CA ALA A 424 -16.06 -9.43 0.46
C ALA A 424 -15.68 -8.61 -0.79
N ASN A 425 -16.44 -8.77 -1.85
CA ASN A 425 -16.16 -8.11 -3.13
C ASN A 425 -17.42 -7.80 -3.94
N THR A 426 -18.61 -8.09 -3.41
CA THR A 426 -19.86 -7.88 -4.13
C THR A 426 -20.48 -6.53 -3.80
N LEU A 427 -20.81 -5.76 -4.83
CA LEU A 427 -21.61 -4.55 -4.75
C LEU A 427 -22.86 -4.74 -5.61
N THR A 428 -24.04 -4.62 -5.01
CA THR A 428 -25.33 -4.74 -5.70
C THR A 428 -25.96 -3.35 -5.83
N ASN A 429 -26.35 -2.98 -7.05
CA ASN A 429 -26.96 -1.70 -7.42
C ASN A 429 -26.07 -0.46 -7.13
N VAL A 430 -24.75 -0.65 -7.05
CA VAL A 430 -23.78 0.44 -6.92
C VAL A 430 -23.05 0.64 -8.24
N HIS A 431 -23.22 1.82 -8.85
CA HIS A 431 -22.74 2.12 -10.20
C HIS A 431 -21.70 3.23 -10.14
N PHE A 432 -20.50 3.00 -10.66
CA PHE A 432 -19.40 3.97 -10.61
C PHE A 432 -19.45 4.96 -11.76
N ARG A 433 -19.16 6.23 -11.46
CA ARG A 433 -19.14 7.34 -12.42
C ARG A 433 -17.79 8.06 -12.35
N CYS A 434 -17.01 7.95 -13.41
CA CYS A 434 -15.79 8.73 -13.61
C CYS A 434 -16.08 9.86 -14.61
N THR A 435 -15.63 11.07 -14.28
CA THR A 435 -15.90 12.35 -14.97
C THR A 435 -14.59 13.10 -15.16
N SER A 436 -14.63 14.38 -15.57
CA SER A 436 -13.41 15.18 -15.82
C SER A 436 -12.53 15.41 -14.58
N ASN A 437 -13.05 15.13 -13.38
CA ASN A 437 -12.28 15.15 -12.12
C ASN A 437 -11.62 13.81 -11.78
N SER A 438 -11.79 12.79 -12.62
CA SER A 438 -11.26 11.45 -12.46
C SER A 438 -9.92 11.30 -13.18
N GLY A 439 -9.11 10.36 -12.73
CA GLY A 439 -7.85 9.99 -13.37
C GLY A 439 -6.95 9.25 -12.41
N ASN A 440 -6.07 8.39 -12.93
CA ASN A 440 -5.25 7.49 -12.13
C ASN A 440 -6.12 6.64 -11.19
N VAL A 441 -6.97 5.79 -11.76
CA VAL A 441 -7.95 4.98 -11.01
C VAL A 441 -7.83 3.49 -11.35
N ILE A 442 -7.86 2.65 -10.32
CA ILE A 442 -7.86 1.20 -10.42
C ILE A 442 -9.16 0.66 -9.82
N PHE A 443 -9.89 -0.16 -10.58
CA PHE A 443 -10.98 -1.01 -10.09
C PHE A 443 -10.49 -2.45 -10.14
N LYS A 444 -10.53 -3.17 -9.01
CA LYS A 444 -9.94 -4.51 -8.94
C LYS A 444 -10.73 -5.49 -8.09
N ASN A 445 -10.86 -6.74 -8.54
CA ASN A 445 -11.47 -7.81 -7.74
C ASN A 445 -12.89 -7.48 -7.24
N LEU A 446 -13.74 -6.87 -8.08
CA LEU A 446 -15.11 -6.48 -7.71
C LEU A 446 -16.15 -7.31 -8.47
N THR A 447 -17.16 -7.81 -7.78
CA THR A 447 -18.40 -8.31 -8.39
C THR A 447 -19.43 -7.19 -8.39
N LEU A 448 -19.82 -6.70 -9.56
CA LEU A 448 -20.73 -5.57 -9.72
C LEU A 448 -22.09 -6.12 -10.14
N LYS A 449 -23.03 -6.32 -9.21
CA LYS A 449 -24.38 -6.81 -9.51
C LYS A 449 -25.36 -5.67 -9.66
N HIS A 450 -26.42 -5.91 -10.42
CA HIS A 450 -27.60 -5.07 -10.44
C HIS A 450 -28.86 -5.94 -10.50
N ASP A 451 -29.98 -5.41 -10.01
CA ASP A 451 -31.28 -6.05 -10.13
C ASP A 451 -31.78 -5.96 -11.58
N ALA A 452 -32.57 -6.95 -12.02
CA ALA A 452 -32.99 -7.07 -13.43
C ALA A 452 -33.90 -5.94 -13.94
N ASP A 453 -34.46 -5.13 -13.04
CA ASP A 453 -35.23 -3.93 -13.36
C ASP A 453 -34.35 -2.69 -13.57
N LYS A 454 -33.04 -2.77 -13.28
CA LYS A 454 -32.04 -1.71 -13.52
C LYS A 454 -31.42 -1.88 -14.89
N ASN A 455 -32.23 -1.70 -15.94
CA ASN A 455 -31.86 -1.95 -17.32
C ASN A 455 -32.10 -0.74 -18.25
N GLU A 456 -32.20 0.47 -17.67
CA GLU A 456 -32.28 1.69 -18.46
C GLU A 456 -30.95 2.00 -19.15
N ASN A 457 -30.98 2.76 -20.24
CA ASN A 457 -29.81 2.96 -21.10
C ASN A 457 -28.52 3.49 -20.38
N ASP A 458 -28.66 4.14 -19.22
CA ASP A 458 -27.58 4.66 -18.35
C ASP A 458 -27.38 3.86 -17.04
N ASP A 459 -27.99 2.69 -16.88
CA ASP A 459 -27.81 1.79 -15.74
C ASP A 459 -26.50 0.99 -15.86
N ILE A 460 -25.42 1.69 -16.18
CA ILE A 460 -24.12 1.10 -16.48
C ILE A 460 -23.30 0.96 -15.20
N GLN A 461 -22.77 -0.24 -14.93
CA GLN A 461 -22.06 -0.56 -13.68
C GLN A 461 -20.77 0.24 -13.51
N ILE A 462 -19.96 0.39 -14.57
CA ILE A 462 -18.82 1.31 -14.63
C ILE A 462 -18.94 2.22 -15.85
N TYR A 463 -18.99 3.52 -15.59
CA TYR A 463 -19.10 4.54 -16.62
C TYR A 463 -17.94 5.52 -16.52
N ILE A 464 -17.04 5.49 -17.50
CA ILE A 464 -15.85 6.34 -17.59
C ILE A 464 -16.04 7.31 -18.74
N SER A 465 -16.40 8.55 -18.41
CA SER A 465 -16.67 9.57 -19.42
C SER A 465 -15.45 10.40 -19.76
N ASP A 466 -14.62 10.70 -18.77
CA ASP A 466 -13.45 11.56 -18.92
C ASP A 466 -12.37 11.15 -17.92
N GLY A 467 -11.22 11.83 -18.02
CA GLY A 467 -10.04 11.55 -17.21
C GLY A 467 -9.13 10.55 -17.91
N GLU A 468 -8.04 10.17 -17.24
CA GLU A 468 -7.03 9.32 -17.88
C GLU A 468 -6.42 8.30 -16.92
N LYS A 469 -5.80 7.26 -17.46
CA LYS A 469 -5.13 6.19 -16.70
C LYS A 469 -6.12 5.43 -15.82
N PHE A 470 -6.91 4.57 -16.47
CA PHE A 470 -7.87 3.71 -15.80
C PHE A 470 -7.50 2.23 -15.99
N TRP A 471 -7.50 1.48 -14.90
CA TRP A 471 -7.28 0.03 -14.96
C TRP A 471 -8.43 -0.71 -14.28
N VAL A 472 -9.21 -1.44 -15.08
CA VAL A 472 -10.29 -2.30 -14.60
C VAL A 472 -9.81 -3.74 -14.72
N ASP A 473 -9.57 -4.39 -13.59
CA ASP A 473 -8.86 -5.66 -13.52
C ASP A 473 -9.54 -6.70 -12.65
N HIS A 474 -9.70 -7.94 -13.15
CA HIS A 474 -10.26 -9.04 -12.35
C HIS A 474 -11.62 -8.72 -11.71
N CYS A 475 -12.44 -7.91 -12.37
CA CYS A 475 -13.82 -7.67 -11.95
C CYS A 475 -14.78 -8.63 -12.66
N THR A 476 -15.91 -8.91 -12.04
CA THR A 476 -17.01 -9.69 -12.61
C THR A 476 -18.23 -8.80 -12.74
N PHE A 477 -18.77 -8.73 -13.95
CA PHE A 477 -19.95 -7.96 -14.34
C PHE A 477 -21.07 -8.94 -14.70
N PRO A 478 -21.76 -9.50 -13.69
CA PRO A 478 -22.98 -10.26 -13.93
C PRO A 478 -24.10 -9.32 -14.38
N GLY A 479 -24.74 -9.66 -15.50
CA GLY A 479 -26.09 -9.21 -15.82
C GLY A 479 -27.14 -10.11 -15.18
N HIS A 480 -28.24 -10.31 -15.90
CA HIS A 480 -29.40 -11.07 -15.44
C HIS A 480 -29.96 -11.95 -16.55
N THR A 481 -31.19 -12.46 -16.39
CA THR A 481 -31.89 -13.15 -17.47
C THR A 481 -32.10 -12.18 -18.63
N ILE A 482 -31.54 -12.50 -19.80
CA ILE A 482 -31.57 -11.64 -20.97
C ILE A 482 -33.00 -11.48 -21.49
N SER A 483 -33.41 -10.25 -21.76
CA SER A 483 -34.73 -9.88 -22.30
C SER A 483 -34.57 -8.74 -23.30
N SER A 484 -35.45 -8.61 -24.30
CA SER A 484 -35.33 -7.58 -25.34
C SER A 484 -35.52 -6.12 -24.88
N SER A 485 -35.78 -5.90 -23.58
CA SER A 485 -35.84 -4.57 -22.96
C SER A 485 -34.52 -4.18 -22.28
N ASP A 486 -33.52 -5.04 -22.34
CA ASP A 486 -32.20 -4.89 -21.71
C ASP A 486 -31.33 -3.91 -22.52
N VAL A 487 -31.53 -2.61 -22.30
CA VAL A 487 -30.91 -1.55 -23.12
C VAL A 487 -29.72 -0.90 -22.44
N ASP A 488 -29.38 -1.26 -21.20
CA ASP A 488 -28.18 -0.81 -20.50
C ASP A 488 -26.93 -1.53 -21.06
N LYS A 489 -25.80 -1.40 -20.37
CA LYS A 489 -24.51 -1.98 -20.75
C LYS A 489 -23.73 -2.27 -19.49
N LEU A 490 -22.85 -3.26 -19.56
CA LEU A 490 -21.97 -3.58 -18.44
C LEU A 490 -20.91 -2.49 -18.19
N MET A 491 -20.43 -1.83 -19.26
CA MET A 491 -19.42 -0.77 -19.15
C MET A 491 -19.50 0.27 -20.27
N TYR A 492 -19.21 1.52 -19.92
CA TYR A 492 -18.95 2.61 -20.85
C TYR A 492 -17.57 3.22 -20.64
N VAL A 493 -16.85 3.45 -21.73
CA VAL A 493 -15.62 4.26 -21.76
C VAL A 493 -15.69 5.16 -22.98
N GLY A 494 -15.80 6.48 -22.82
CA GLY A 494 -15.96 7.38 -23.96
C GLY A 494 -15.59 8.83 -23.66
N LEU A 495 -16.35 9.79 -24.19
CA LEU A 495 -15.99 11.22 -24.31
C LEU A 495 -14.46 11.43 -24.41
N LYS A 496 -13.83 11.93 -23.34
CA LYS A 496 -12.40 12.24 -23.24
C LYS A 496 -11.66 11.32 -22.28
N ALA A 497 -12.24 10.16 -21.96
CA ALA A 497 -11.51 9.12 -21.26
C ALA A 497 -10.33 8.67 -22.13
N ASP A 498 -9.14 8.54 -21.54
CA ASP A 498 -7.97 8.05 -22.25
C ASP A 498 -7.08 7.14 -21.41
N TYR A 499 -6.18 6.41 -22.08
CA TYR A 499 -5.20 5.52 -21.47
C TYR A 499 -5.84 4.46 -20.56
N VAL A 500 -6.72 3.64 -21.13
CA VAL A 500 -7.54 2.68 -20.38
C VAL A 500 -7.14 1.24 -20.66
N THR A 501 -7.02 0.42 -19.62
CA THR A 501 -6.87 -1.03 -19.72
C THR A 501 -8.02 -1.74 -19.02
N VAL A 502 -8.69 -2.63 -19.74
CA VAL A 502 -9.70 -3.56 -19.23
C VAL A 502 -9.11 -4.96 -19.36
N SER A 503 -8.64 -5.52 -18.24
CA SER A 503 -7.93 -6.81 -18.23
C SER A 503 -8.49 -7.82 -17.25
N GLY A 504 -8.43 -9.11 -17.61
CA GLY A 504 -8.73 -10.15 -16.62
C GLY A 504 -10.18 -10.21 -16.14
N ASN A 505 -11.12 -9.50 -16.77
CA ASN A 505 -12.50 -9.37 -16.28
C ASN A 505 -13.42 -10.46 -16.83
N VAL A 506 -14.55 -10.69 -16.16
CA VAL A 506 -15.66 -11.52 -16.64
C VAL A 506 -16.88 -10.64 -16.90
N PHE A 507 -17.39 -10.66 -18.12
CA PHE A 507 -18.65 -10.01 -18.51
C PHE A 507 -19.65 -11.10 -18.88
N MET A 508 -20.85 -11.10 -18.29
CA MET A 508 -21.76 -12.22 -18.51
C MET A 508 -23.24 -11.92 -18.44
N ASN A 509 -24.02 -12.72 -19.17
CA ASN A 509 -25.49 -12.78 -19.13
C ASN A 509 -26.13 -11.41 -19.37
N HIS A 510 -25.88 -10.82 -20.53
CA HIS A 510 -26.36 -9.48 -20.84
C HIS A 510 -26.65 -9.30 -22.33
N GLU A 511 -27.62 -8.47 -22.69
CA GLU A 511 -27.87 -8.17 -24.11
C GLU A 511 -26.71 -7.39 -24.73
N TYR A 512 -26.28 -6.28 -24.11
CA TYR A 512 -25.18 -5.44 -24.61
C TYR A 512 -23.96 -5.41 -23.67
N GLY A 513 -22.79 -5.77 -24.18
CA GLY A 513 -21.53 -5.76 -23.43
C GLY A 513 -20.97 -4.36 -23.20
N LEU A 514 -20.01 -3.94 -24.03
CA LEU A 514 -19.29 -2.68 -23.84
C LEU A 514 -19.65 -1.63 -24.90
N ILE A 515 -19.74 -0.37 -24.49
CA ILE A 515 -19.87 0.78 -25.39
C ILE A 515 -18.67 1.70 -25.23
N LEU A 516 -17.90 1.85 -26.31
CA LEU A 516 -16.58 2.46 -26.29
C LEU A 516 -16.48 3.61 -27.30
N GLY A 517 -15.98 4.76 -26.86
CA GLY A 517 -15.98 6.02 -27.60
C GLY A 517 -17.24 6.86 -27.37
N TYR A 518 -17.21 8.09 -27.91
CA TYR A 518 -18.39 8.97 -27.90
C TYR A 518 -19.60 8.27 -28.55
N PRO A 519 -20.78 8.25 -27.91
CA PRO A 519 -21.82 7.26 -28.23
C PRO A 519 -22.68 7.62 -29.45
N THR A 520 -22.53 8.83 -30.00
CA THR A 520 -23.28 9.32 -31.15
C THR A 520 -22.37 9.73 -32.29
N GLU A 521 -22.96 9.89 -33.47
CA GLU A 521 -22.27 10.45 -34.64
C GLU A 521 -22.03 11.96 -34.51
N GLY A 522 -21.12 12.51 -35.31
CA GLY A 522 -20.79 13.94 -35.32
C GLY A 522 -19.72 14.35 -34.30
N GLY A 523 -19.09 13.37 -33.64
CA GLY A 523 -18.05 13.58 -32.63
C GLY A 523 -16.64 13.81 -33.18
N GLU A 524 -16.44 13.76 -34.50
CA GLU A 524 -15.11 13.64 -35.13
C GLU A 524 -14.18 14.84 -34.80
N SER A 525 -14.75 16.04 -34.68
CA SER A 525 -14.00 17.25 -34.36
C SER A 525 -13.45 17.29 -32.93
N THR A 526 -14.02 16.48 -32.04
CA THR A 526 -13.75 16.56 -30.59
C THR A 526 -13.16 15.27 -30.06
N TYR A 527 -13.66 14.11 -30.49
CA TYR A 527 -13.40 12.83 -29.83
C TYR A 527 -12.52 11.88 -30.65
N THR A 528 -12.17 12.21 -31.90
CA THR A 528 -11.20 11.41 -32.66
C THR A 528 -9.89 11.25 -31.89
N GLY A 529 -9.40 10.02 -31.81
CA GLY A 529 -8.25 9.62 -30.99
C GLY A 529 -8.64 9.06 -29.62
N TYR A 530 -9.83 9.38 -29.10
CA TYR A 530 -10.29 8.95 -27.79
C TYR A 530 -11.35 7.86 -27.88
N PRO A 531 -11.29 6.83 -27.02
CA PRO A 531 -10.21 6.52 -26.08
C PRO A 531 -9.07 5.70 -26.73
N GLN A 532 -7.86 5.76 -26.18
CA GLN A 532 -6.80 4.78 -26.40
C GLN A 532 -6.93 3.66 -25.36
N MET A 533 -7.31 2.46 -25.80
CA MET A 533 -7.73 1.37 -24.93
C MET A 533 -7.05 0.05 -25.23
N THR A 534 -6.80 -0.71 -24.17
CA THR A 534 -6.41 -2.12 -24.22
C THR A 534 -7.51 -2.97 -23.59
N ILE A 535 -8.04 -3.93 -24.32
CA ILE A 535 -9.01 -4.91 -23.83
C ILE A 535 -8.38 -6.29 -23.97
N CYS A 536 -7.89 -6.85 -22.86
CA CYS A 536 -7.14 -8.10 -22.94
C CYS A 536 -7.45 -9.11 -21.85
N ASN A 537 -7.29 -10.39 -22.18
CA ASN A 537 -7.43 -11.46 -21.19
C ASN A 537 -8.80 -11.46 -20.47
N ASN A 538 -9.87 -10.97 -21.12
CA ASN A 538 -11.21 -10.96 -20.54
C ASN A 538 -12.02 -12.16 -21.04
N TYR A 539 -13.02 -12.56 -20.25
CA TYR A 539 -14.01 -13.55 -20.62
C TYR A 539 -15.38 -12.91 -20.80
N PHE A 540 -15.92 -12.98 -22.02
CA PHE A 540 -17.28 -12.59 -22.35
C PHE A 540 -18.11 -13.86 -22.51
N TYR A 541 -19.03 -14.11 -21.60
CA TYR A 541 -19.85 -15.31 -21.55
C TYR A 541 -21.33 -14.98 -21.64
N ASN A 542 -22.01 -15.47 -22.68
CA ASN A 542 -23.45 -15.19 -22.83
C ASN A 542 -23.75 -13.69 -22.87
N VAL A 543 -22.95 -12.94 -23.64
CA VAL A 543 -23.16 -11.52 -23.92
C VAL A 543 -23.52 -11.41 -25.40
N LEU A 544 -24.77 -11.01 -25.70
CA LEU A 544 -25.29 -11.20 -27.05
C LEU A 544 -24.66 -10.24 -28.07
N TYR A 545 -24.50 -8.98 -27.72
CA TYR A 545 -24.00 -7.94 -28.62
C TYR A 545 -22.86 -7.17 -27.95
N ARG A 546 -21.92 -6.65 -28.75
CA ARG A 546 -20.84 -5.77 -28.26
C ARG A 546 -19.91 -6.50 -27.28
N ALA A 547 -19.47 -7.69 -27.68
CA ALA A 547 -18.53 -8.54 -26.96
C ALA A 547 -17.34 -8.88 -27.88
N PRO A 548 -16.29 -8.04 -27.96
CA PRO A 548 -15.83 -7.17 -26.87
C PRO A 548 -16.42 -5.75 -26.83
N GLY A 549 -17.00 -5.21 -27.91
CA GLY A 549 -17.58 -3.87 -27.81
C GLY A 549 -18.05 -3.23 -29.11
N LEU A 550 -18.89 -2.21 -28.97
CA LEU A 550 -19.08 -1.18 -30.00
C LEU A 550 -18.01 -0.12 -29.82
N MET A 551 -17.32 0.25 -30.90
CA MET A 551 -16.14 1.10 -30.85
C MET A 551 -16.26 2.28 -31.81
N ARG A 552 -16.04 3.49 -31.30
CA ARG A 552 -15.99 4.74 -32.08
C ARG A 552 -14.76 5.55 -31.71
N TYR A 553 -14.28 6.34 -32.67
CA TYR A 553 -13.29 7.43 -32.55
C TYR A 553 -11.87 7.09 -32.06
N GLY A 554 -11.72 6.09 -31.21
CA GLY A 554 -10.48 5.78 -30.51
C GLY A 554 -9.62 4.69 -31.15
N TYR A 555 -8.58 4.32 -30.41
CA TYR A 555 -7.63 3.24 -30.74
C TYR A 555 -7.81 2.08 -29.77
N PHE A 556 -8.11 0.90 -30.29
CA PHE A 556 -8.47 -0.27 -29.50
C PHE A 556 -7.52 -1.41 -29.81
N HIS A 557 -6.67 -1.76 -28.84
CA HIS A 557 -5.90 -3.00 -28.86
C HIS A 557 -6.68 -4.08 -28.13
N VAL A 558 -7.00 -5.19 -28.80
CA VAL A 558 -7.85 -6.23 -28.25
C VAL A 558 -7.18 -7.60 -28.41
N TYR A 559 -6.73 -8.22 -27.32
CA TYR A 559 -6.00 -9.49 -27.43
C TYR A 559 -6.26 -10.51 -26.33
N ASN A 560 -6.12 -11.79 -26.68
CA ASN A 560 -6.26 -12.91 -25.74
C ASN A 560 -7.57 -12.94 -24.91
N ASN A 561 -8.64 -12.36 -25.44
CA ASN A 561 -9.97 -12.49 -24.85
C ASN A 561 -10.62 -13.80 -25.32
N PHE A 562 -11.54 -14.34 -24.51
CA PHE A 562 -12.45 -15.41 -24.91
C PHE A 562 -13.87 -14.86 -24.96
N VAL A 563 -14.51 -15.04 -26.10
CA VAL A 563 -15.92 -14.67 -26.32
C VAL A 563 -16.68 -15.94 -26.65
N TYR A 564 -17.64 -16.28 -25.79
CA TYR A 564 -18.41 -17.51 -25.88
C TYR A 564 -19.90 -17.26 -25.77
N ASN A 565 -20.66 -17.93 -26.64
CA ASN A 565 -22.12 -17.88 -26.68
C ASN A 565 -22.63 -16.44 -26.86
N PHE A 566 -22.47 -15.92 -28.07
CA PHE A 566 -22.75 -14.51 -28.40
C PHE A 566 -23.47 -14.42 -29.75
N ASN A 567 -24.11 -13.28 -30.04
CA ASN A 567 -24.71 -13.02 -31.36
C ASN A 567 -23.74 -12.23 -32.24
N LEU A 568 -23.34 -11.03 -31.81
CA LEU A 568 -22.39 -10.16 -32.52
C LEU A 568 -21.28 -9.66 -31.57
N GLY A 569 -20.03 -9.84 -32.00
CA GLY A 569 -18.84 -9.54 -31.23
C GLY A 569 -18.44 -8.07 -31.32
N TYR A 570 -17.49 -7.76 -32.20
CA TYR A 570 -17.09 -6.37 -32.49
C TYR A 570 -18.19 -5.62 -33.23
N THR A 571 -18.39 -4.35 -32.90
CA THR A 571 -19.12 -3.40 -33.74
C THR A 571 -18.21 -2.21 -34.04
N PRO A 572 -17.34 -2.30 -35.05
CA PRO A 572 -16.57 -1.16 -35.54
C PRO A 572 -17.51 -0.08 -36.05
N TYR A 573 -17.23 1.16 -35.68
CA TYR A 573 -18.04 2.30 -36.07
C TYR A 573 -17.14 3.51 -36.37
N THR A 574 -17.75 4.68 -36.56
CA THR A 574 -17.12 5.91 -37.01
C THR A 574 -15.78 6.20 -36.36
N ALA A 575 -14.77 6.41 -37.22
CA ALA A 575 -13.40 6.78 -36.89
C ALA A 575 -12.66 5.87 -35.87
N CYS A 576 -13.14 4.66 -35.57
CA CYS A 576 -12.40 3.75 -34.71
C CYS A 576 -11.23 3.09 -35.45
N THR A 577 -10.17 2.77 -34.71
CA THR A 577 -9.06 1.93 -35.17
C THR A 577 -8.90 0.74 -34.24
N ILE A 578 -9.11 -0.48 -34.75
CA ILE A 578 -9.11 -1.71 -33.95
C ILE A 578 -8.01 -2.65 -34.46
N TYR A 579 -7.10 -3.03 -33.55
CA TYR A 579 -6.17 -4.12 -33.76
C TYR A 579 -6.54 -5.28 -32.82
N SER A 580 -7.07 -6.35 -33.40
CA SER A 580 -7.45 -7.57 -32.71
C SER A 580 -6.35 -8.62 -32.91
N GLU A 581 -5.95 -9.34 -31.87
CA GLU A 581 -5.01 -10.46 -32.04
C GLU A 581 -5.19 -11.59 -31.02
N LYS A 582 -5.04 -12.83 -31.51
CA LYS A 582 -5.00 -14.03 -30.65
C LYS A 582 -6.19 -14.14 -29.68
N ASN A 583 -7.37 -13.66 -30.07
CA ASN A 583 -8.62 -13.85 -29.35
C ASN A 583 -9.25 -15.19 -29.71
N TYR A 584 -10.17 -15.69 -28.89
CA TYR A 584 -10.93 -16.90 -29.16
C TYR A 584 -12.42 -16.59 -29.20
N PHE A 585 -13.07 -16.81 -30.34
CA PHE A 585 -14.50 -16.64 -30.54
C PHE A 585 -15.14 -18.00 -30.84
N ASP A 586 -16.18 -18.34 -30.07
CA ASP A 586 -16.83 -19.65 -30.17
C ASP A 586 -18.32 -19.56 -29.84
N ALA A 587 -19.12 -20.45 -30.43
CA ALA A 587 -20.58 -20.44 -30.34
C ALA A 587 -21.24 -19.09 -30.72
N GLY A 588 -20.73 -18.43 -31.77
CA GLY A 588 -21.36 -17.24 -32.34
C GLY A 588 -22.58 -17.59 -33.20
N SER A 589 -23.73 -16.96 -32.95
CA SER A 589 -25.02 -17.38 -33.53
C SER A 589 -25.47 -16.59 -34.76
N ALA A 590 -25.05 -15.33 -34.91
CA ALA A 590 -25.44 -14.49 -36.04
C ALA A 590 -24.53 -14.68 -37.27
N SER A 591 -25.04 -14.33 -38.45
CA SER A 591 -24.21 -14.28 -39.66
C SER A 591 -23.14 -13.19 -39.50
N GLY A 592 -21.87 -13.54 -39.73
CA GLY A 592 -20.75 -12.61 -39.50
C GLY A 592 -20.51 -12.30 -38.02
N CYS A 593 -20.91 -13.20 -37.11
CA CYS A 593 -20.93 -12.97 -35.66
C CYS A 593 -19.69 -12.29 -35.07
N VAL A 594 -18.48 -12.51 -35.58
CA VAL A 594 -17.27 -11.86 -35.02
C VAL A 594 -17.26 -10.34 -35.23
N VAL A 595 -17.71 -9.83 -36.39
CA VAL A 595 -17.71 -8.40 -36.72
C VAL A 595 -19.05 -8.01 -37.32
N ASP A 596 -19.80 -7.18 -36.59
CA ASP A 596 -20.97 -6.46 -37.12
C ASP A 596 -20.48 -5.36 -38.08
N ASP A 597 -20.29 -5.74 -39.33
CA ASP A 597 -19.66 -4.91 -40.36
C ASP A 597 -20.57 -3.78 -40.86
N LYS A 598 -20.41 -2.60 -40.26
CA LYS A 598 -21.09 -1.36 -40.67
C LYS A 598 -20.42 -0.66 -41.85
N GLY A 599 -19.26 -1.14 -42.32
CA GLY A 599 -18.50 -0.52 -43.42
C GLY A 599 -17.83 0.80 -43.07
N VAL A 600 -17.58 1.05 -41.78
CA VAL A 600 -16.97 2.28 -41.24
C VAL A 600 -15.89 1.93 -40.22
N GLY A 601 -14.96 2.86 -39.99
CA GLY A 601 -13.81 2.64 -39.12
C GLY A 601 -12.76 1.72 -39.78
N ALA A 602 -11.81 1.25 -38.97
CA ALA A 602 -10.75 0.35 -39.39
C ALA A 602 -10.56 -0.82 -38.42
N PHE A 603 -10.41 -2.03 -38.96
CA PHE A 603 -10.28 -3.28 -38.21
C PHE A 603 -9.25 -4.21 -38.88
N THR A 604 -8.33 -4.74 -38.08
CA THR A 604 -7.40 -5.80 -38.50
C THR A 604 -7.37 -6.86 -37.41
N ASP A 605 -7.47 -8.15 -37.77
CA ASP A 605 -7.25 -9.28 -36.86
C ASP A 605 -5.95 -10.03 -37.20
N SER A 606 -5.26 -10.55 -36.18
CA SER A 606 -4.09 -11.41 -36.32
C SER A 606 -4.16 -12.65 -35.42
N GLY A 607 -4.39 -13.81 -36.05
CA GLY A 607 -4.22 -15.12 -35.41
C GLY A 607 -5.23 -15.45 -34.30
N SER A 608 -6.40 -14.83 -34.31
CA SER A 608 -7.53 -15.25 -33.48
C SER A 608 -8.14 -16.55 -34.01
N VAL A 609 -8.81 -17.31 -33.14
CA VAL A 609 -9.72 -18.39 -33.53
C VAL A 609 -11.11 -17.77 -33.68
N LEU A 610 -11.71 -17.88 -34.86
CA LEU A 610 -12.91 -17.14 -35.25
C LEU A 610 -14.06 -18.09 -35.58
N SER A 611 -15.27 -17.75 -35.11
CA SER A 611 -16.51 -18.47 -35.44
C SER A 611 -17.11 -18.06 -36.79
N SER A 612 -16.57 -17.03 -37.45
CA SER A 612 -16.97 -16.59 -38.81
C SER A 612 -15.78 -16.01 -39.58
N SER A 613 -15.81 -16.08 -40.92
CA SER A 613 -14.77 -15.52 -41.79
C SER A 613 -14.75 -13.98 -41.76
N LEU A 614 -13.55 -13.40 -41.92
CA LEU A 614 -13.31 -11.96 -42.06
C LEU A 614 -12.86 -11.56 -43.48
N SER A 615 -12.89 -12.47 -44.45
CA SER A 615 -12.31 -12.26 -45.78
C SER A 615 -13.03 -11.21 -46.65
N SER A 616 -14.20 -10.73 -46.23
CA SER A 616 -15.08 -9.87 -47.03
C SER A 616 -15.64 -8.68 -46.25
N LEU A 617 -14.89 -8.15 -45.27
CA LEU A 617 -15.30 -6.95 -44.54
C LEU A 617 -15.30 -5.72 -45.47
N LYS A 618 -16.32 -4.89 -45.35
CA LYS A 618 -16.40 -3.54 -45.93
C LYS A 618 -15.58 -2.55 -45.11
N THR A 619 -15.54 -2.75 -43.79
CA THR A 619 -14.70 -1.99 -42.86
C THR A 619 -13.24 -2.05 -43.33
N ALA A 620 -12.55 -0.90 -43.34
CA ALA A 620 -11.18 -0.81 -43.84
C ALA A 620 -10.20 -1.57 -42.93
N SER A 621 -9.01 -1.92 -43.44
CA SER A 621 -7.94 -2.45 -42.60
C SER A 621 -7.11 -1.33 -41.96
N THR A 622 -6.51 -1.61 -40.80
CA THR A 622 -5.55 -0.71 -40.16
C THR A 622 -4.12 -1.26 -40.18
N SER A 623 -3.15 -0.36 -40.40
CA SER A 623 -1.71 -0.61 -40.29
C SER A 623 -1.15 -0.28 -38.90
N TRP A 624 -1.92 0.37 -38.02
CA TRP A 624 -1.48 0.67 -36.66
C TRP A 624 -1.19 -0.61 -35.89
N ARG A 625 -0.12 -0.59 -35.08
CA ARG A 625 0.30 -1.72 -34.24
C ARG A 625 0.58 -1.24 -32.82
N PRO A 626 -0.05 -1.81 -31.79
CA PRO A 626 0.11 -1.40 -30.40
C PRO A 626 1.55 -1.49 -29.86
N ILE A 627 2.40 -2.32 -30.48
CA ILE A 627 3.81 -2.47 -30.09
C ILE A 627 4.62 -1.17 -30.23
N THR A 628 4.13 -0.20 -31.02
CA THR A 628 4.73 1.14 -31.10
C THR A 628 4.41 2.00 -29.88
N CYS A 629 3.42 1.62 -29.07
CA CYS A 629 2.94 2.35 -27.91
C CYS A 629 3.43 1.76 -26.59
N TYR A 630 3.41 0.43 -26.45
CA TYR A 630 3.89 -0.26 -25.25
C TYR A 630 4.36 -1.69 -25.58
N SER A 631 5.19 -2.25 -24.70
CA SER A 631 5.59 -3.66 -24.77
C SER A 631 4.51 -4.55 -24.17
N TYR A 632 4.25 -5.69 -24.81
CA TYR A 632 3.32 -6.71 -24.33
C TYR A 632 3.70 -8.07 -24.91
N ALA A 633 3.13 -9.13 -24.34
CA ALA A 633 3.26 -10.48 -24.87
C ALA A 633 1.87 -11.08 -25.03
N THR A 634 1.68 -11.85 -26.10
CA THR A 634 0.45 -12.61 -26.33
C THR A 634 0.71 -14.09 -26.14
N ARG A 635 -0.29 -14.83 -25.65
CA ARG A 635 -0.36 -16.29 -25.77
C ARG A 635 -1.13 -16.72 -27.01
N SER A 636 -1.13 -18.00 -27.34
CA SER A 636 -1.99 -18.51 -28.42
C SER A 636 -3.47 -18.30 -28.08
N ALA A 637 -4.35 -18.24 -29.06
CA ALA A 637 -5.79 -18.09 -28.80
C ALA A 637 -6.37 -19.26 -27.96
N ALA A 638 -5.87 -20.49 -28.16
CA ALA A 638 -6.30 -21.64 -27.37
C ALA A 638 -5.83 -21.56 -25.91
N ASP A 639 -4.59 -21.10 -25.69
CA ASP A 639 -4.08 -20.85 -24.33
C ASP A 639 -4.81 -19.67 -23.70
N ALA A 640 -5.20 -18.66 -24.48
CA ALA A 640 -6.00 -17.54 -24.02
C ALA A 640 -7.34 -18.02 -23.47
N LYS A 641 -8.09 -18.84 -24.22
CA LYS A 641 -9.32 -19.50 -23.74
C LYS A 641 -9.10 -20.25 -22.43
N THR A 642 -8.05 -21.07 -22.36
CA THR A 642 -7.75 -21.86 -21.16
C THR A 642 -7.40 -20.96 -19.97
N TRP A 643 -6.57 -19.94 -20.17
CA TRP A 643 -6.16 -19.03 -19.12
C TRP A 643 -7.35 -18.25 -18.58
N VAL A 644 -8.18 -17.66 -19.46
CA VAL A 644 -9.27 -16.80 -19.00
C VAL A 644 -10.34 -17.57 -18.23
N GLN A 645 -10.63 -18.81 -18.61
CA GLN A 645 -11.58 -19.66 -17.87
C GLN A 645 -11.11 -20.00 -16.46
N ASN A 646 -9.81 -19.96 -16.18
CA ASN A 646 -9.24 -20.33 -14.89
C ASN A 646 -8.93 -19.14 -13.99
N TYR A 647 -8.59 -17.99 -14.56
CA TYR A 647 -7.95 -16.90 -13.82
C TYR A 647 -8.68 -15.56 -13.89
N THR A 648 -9.72 -15.40 -14.71
CA THR A 648 -10.45 -14.11 -14.80
C THR A 648 -11.52 -13.93 -13.74
N GLY A 649 -11.93 -12.67 -13.57
CA GLY A 649 -12.97 -12.26 -12.62
C GLY A 649 -12.47 -12.28 -11.19
N VAL A 650 -13.41 -12.16 -10.25
CA VAL A 650 -13.07 -12.07 -8.83
C VAL A 650 -12.37 -13.33 -8.34
N GLN A 651 -11.40 -13.13 -7.46
CA GLN A 651 -10.59 -14.15 -6.83
C GLN A 651 -10.81 -14.13 -5.32
N SER A 652 -10.63 -15.29 -4.67
CA SER A 652 -10.87 -15.47 -3.24
C SER A 652 -9.61 -15.75 -2.42
N SER A 653 -8.42 -15.63 -3.02
CA SER A 653 -7.15 -15.88 -2.33
C SER A 653 -5.95 -15.21 -2.99
N LYS A 654 -5.91 -15.18 -4.32
CA LYS A 654 -4.81 -14.57 -5.09
C LYS A 654 -5.30 -14.17 -6.48
N ILE A 655 -4.83 -13.01 -6.96
CA ILE A 655 -4.95 -12.62 -8.37
C ILE A 655 -3.75 -13.17 -9.14
N TYR A 656 -4.05 -13.81 -10.27
CA TYR A 656 -3.07 -14.27 -11.24
C TYR A 656 -3.10 -13.33 -12.44
N TYR A 657 -1.99 -12.63 -12.68
CA TYR A 657 -1.89 -11.75 -13.83
C TYR A 657 -1.49 -12.56 -15.07
N ALA A 658 -1.88 -12.07 -16.23
CA ALA A 658 -1.54 -12.66 -17.52
C ALA A 658 -0.02 -12.73 -17.78
N ILE A 659 0.75 -11.91 -17.07
CA ILE A 659 2.20 -11.80 -17.10
C ILE A 659 2.92 -12.63 -16.04
N ASP A 660 2.19 -13.35 -15.17
CA ASP A 660 2.76 -14.22 -14.13
C ASP A 660 3.33 -15.54 -14.69
#